data_AF-A0A378U790-F1
#
_entry.id   AF-A0A378U790-F1
#
_cell.length_a   1.000
_cell.length_b   1.000
_cell.length_c   1.000
_cell.angle_alpha   90.00
_cell.angle_beta   90.00
_cell.angle_gamma   90.00
#
_symmetry.space_group_name_H-M   'P 1'
#
loop_
_entity.id
_entity.type
_entity.pdbx_description
1 polymer ?
#
loop_
_entity_poly.entity_id
_entity_poly.type
_entity_poly.pdbx_seq_one_letter_code
_entity_poly.pdbx_strand_id
1 'polypeptide(L)'
;MATPDAPPADRIEEHDGDITFIRTDKDLPPVAIVDRSPITAKHKAIFATVAVLGAVAWAVIAFFRGETVNAVWFVIAAICTYVIGFRFYARLIEMKIVKPRDDNATPAELFENGTDYMPTDRRVLFGHHFAAIAGAGPLVGPVLAMQMGYLPGTIWIIVGAVVAGCVQDYLVLSISVRRRGRSLGQMARDELGAIGGVAAIVGVLVIMVILLAVLALVIVNALAESPWGVFSIAMTIPIAIFMGLYLRFMRPGRVSEVSLIGVVLLLLAVVSGGWVAETSWGADWFTLSKVTLSWCIIIYGLAASVLPVWFLLAPRDYLSTFMKVGTIALLAVGIVIARPVMEAPAISQFAGSGTGPVFAGSLFPFLFITIACGALSGFHALISSGTTPKLLEKESQMRLIGYGGMLTESFVAIMALITAAILNQHLYFAINAPTAATGTTAQTAADYVNGLGLSGQPITAQEITAAAEGVGEHSIVSRTGGAPTLAFGMSEVLHQVFGGESLKAFWYHFAIMFEALFILTTVDAGTRVARFMLSDGLGNFGGPLKKLRDPSWRVGAWVCSVIVVAAWGSILLMGVTDPLGGINTLFPLFGIANQLLAAIALTVVTVVVIKRGLVKWAWIPGLPLLWDLTVTMTASWQKIFSADPKVGYWKQHSQYVAAQEAGKSSFGAAKNPDEIDAVIRNTFIQGTLSIVFAVLVLIVFIAGVVMALQALRGTGRPLAVDEEVPSRIFAPSGLIATSVEKEVQKQWDALPGAHARPHATSGGTGQH
;
A
#
# COMPACT_ATOMS: atom_id res chain seq x y z
N MET A 1 3.26 -40.94 11.24
CA MET A 1 4.40 -40.16 11.77
C MET A 1 5.53 -40.28 10.77
N ALA A 2 5.69 -39.27 9.90
CA ALA A 2 6.91 -39.10 9.11
C ALA A 2 7.76 -38.07 9.85
N THR A 3 9.03 -38.39 10.10
CA THR A 3 10.02 -37.47 10.63
C THR A 3 10.19 -36.27 9.68
N PRO A 4 10.09 -35.02 10.14
CA PRO A 4 10.14 -33.85 9.26
C PRO A 4 11.56 -33.41 8.82
N ASP A 5 12.61 -34.20 9.08
CA ASP A 5 14.01 -33.78 8.91
C ASP A 5 14.84 -34.66 7.97
N ALA A 6 14.23 -35.51 7.14
CA ALA A 6 15.00 -36.19 6.08
C ALA A 6 15.19 -35.22 4.89
N PRO A 7 16.42 -34.81 4.53
CA PRO A 7 16.63 -34.03 3.32
C PRO A 7 16.11 -34.81 2.11
N PRO A 8 15.48 -34.16 1.10
CA PRO A 8 15.08 -34.83 -0.13
C PRO A 8 16.30 -35.51 -0.75
N ALA A 9 16.10 -36.63 -1.44
CA ALA A 9 17.15 -37.55 -1.90
C ALA A 9 18.30 -36.91 -2.71
N ASP A 10 18.10 -35.67 -3.19
CA ASP A 10 19.03 -34.91 -4.04
C ASP A 10 19.61 -33.63 -3.38
N ARG A 11 19.34 -33.37 -2.09
CA ARG A 11 19.87 -32.19 -1.37
C ARG A 11 21.29 -32.45 -0.86
N ILE A 12 22.24 -31.68 -1.37
CA ILE A 12 23.67 -31.80 -1.03
C ILE A 12 24.10 -30.53 -0.30
N GLU A 13 24.59 -30.69 0.92
CA GLU A 13 25.13 -29.61 1.74
C GLU A 13 26.66 -29.66 1.77
N GLU A 14 27.29 -28.54 1.46
CA GLU A 14 28.74 -28.34 1.57
C GLU A 14 28.98 -27.22 2.59
N HIS A 15 29.86 -27.47 3.56
CA HIS A 15 30.13 -26.56 4.66
C HIS A 15 31.53 -25.94 4.53
N ASP A 16 31.59 -24.61 4.55
CA ASP A 16 32.83 -23.83 4.63
C ASP A 16 32.74 -22.87 5.83
N GLY A 17 33.31 -23.28 6.97
CA GLY A 17 33.19 -22.56 8.24
C GLY A 17 31.74 -22.39 8.67
N ASP A 18 31.29 -21.13 8.77
CA ASP A 18 29.93 -20.75 9.17
C ASP A 18 28.94 -20.68 7.98
N ILE A 19 29.42 -20.94 6.76
CA ILE A 19 28.63 -20.85 5.52
C ILE A 19 28.28 -22.25 5.04
N THR A 20 27.02 -22.47 4.70
CA THR A 20 26.54 -23.70 4.06
C THR A 20 26.09 -23.41 2.64
N PHE A 21 26.68 -24.09 1.68
CA PHE A 21 26.25 -24.12 0.28
C PHE A 21 25.32 -25.30 0.08
N ILE A 22 24.17 -25.07 -0.56
CA ILE A 22 23.19 -26.13 -0.82
C ILE A 22 23.02 -26.29 -2.33
N ARG A 23 23.14 -27.52 -2.80
CA ARG A 23 22.83 -27.94 -4.17
C ARG A 23 21.62 -28.87 -4.16
N THR A 24 20.85 -28.77 -5.22
CA THR A 24 19.68 -29.63 -5.54
C THR A 24 19.96 -30.57 -6.70
N ASP A 25 21.07 -30.34 -7.40
CA ASP A 25 21.58 -31.13 -8.51
C ASP A 25 23.11 -31.17 -8.39
N LYS A 26 23.71 -32.33 -8.64
CA LYS A 26 25.17 -32.53 -8.59
C LYS A 26 25.89 -31.76 -9.69
N ASP A 27 25.23 -31.60 -10.83
CA ASP A 27 25.81 -31.01 -12.04
C ASP A 27 25.64 -29.48 -12.08
N LEU A 28 24.92 -28.90 -11.11
CA LEU A 28 24.68 -27.47 -11.01
C LEU A 28 25.47 -26.84 -9.84
N PRO A 29 25.83 -25.55 -9.95
CA PRO A 29 26.35 -24.79 -8.81
C PRO A 29 25.32 -24.68 -7.67
N PRO A 30 25.74 -24.23 -6.47
CA PRO A 30 24.82 -24.04 -5.34
C PRO A 30 23.61 -23.15 -5.70
N VAL A 31 22.42 -23.58 -5.26
CA VAL A 31 21.15 -22.84 -5.44
C VAL A 31 20.80 -21.99 -4.22
N ALA A 32 21.42 -22.26 -3.07
CA ALA A 32 21.21 -21.53 -1.83
C ALA A 32 22.49 -21.42 -1.00
N ILE A 33 22.59 -20.32 -0.26
CA ILE A 33 23.68 -20.03 0.68
C ILE A 33 23.05 -19.71 2.03
N VAL A 34 23.46 -20.42 3.07
CA VAL A 34 23.03 -20.17 4.45
C VAL A 34 24.23 -19.70 5.26
N ASP A 35 24.30 -18.39 5.48
CA ASP A 35 25.32 -17.77 6.33
C ASP A 35 24.86 -17.74 7.80
N ARG A 36 25.60 -18.42 8.67
CA ARG A 36 25.37 -18.48 10.12
C ARG A 36 26.40 -17.69 10.92
N SER A 37 27.22 -16.88 10.26
CA SER A 37 28.28 -16.09 10.89
C SER A 37 27.74 -15.25 12.05
N PRO A 38 28.39 -15.27 13.23
CA PRO A 38 27.94 -14.50 14.37
C PRO A 38 28.07 -13.00 14.13
N ILE A 39 27.18 -12.22 14.73
CA ILE A 39 27.27 -10.76 14.68
C ILE A 39 28.56 -10.29 15.38
N THR A 40 29.41 -9.59 14.63
CA THR A 40 30.70 -9.10 15.16
C THR A 40 30.49 -8.01 16.22
N ALA A 41 31.49 -7.81 17.10
CA ALA A 41 31.43 -6.79 18.15
C ALA A 41 31.19 -5.37 17.58
N LYS A 42 31.79 -5.06 16.43
CA LYS A 42 31.56 -3.81 15.69
C LYS A 42 30.09 -3.61 15.33
N HIS A 43 29.44 -4.63 14.78
CA HIS A 43 28.02 -4.56 14.44
C HIS A 43 27.16 -4.41 15.71
N LYS A 44 27.48 -5.12 16.79
CA LYS A 44 26.78 -4.96 18.09
C LYS A 44 26.86 -3.51 18.58
N ALA A 45 28.04 -2.90 18.53
CA ALA A 45 28.22 -1.50 18.91
C ALA A 45 27.41 -0.54 18.04
N ILE A 46 27.40 -0.75 16.71
CA ILE A 46 26.59 0.06 15.77
C ILE A 46 25.10 -0.01 16.13
N PHE A 47 24.54 -1.22 16.31
CA PHE A 47 23.13 -1.36 16.67
C PHE A 47 22.81 -0.82 18.07
N ALA A 48 23.75 -0.91 19.02
CA ALA A 48 23.60 -0.28 20.33
C ALA A 48 23.51 1.25 20.21
N THR A 49 24.39 1.88 19.42
CA THR A 49 24.34 3.32 19.15
C THR A 49 23.03 3.73 18.47
N VAL A 50 22.57 2.97 17.47
CA VAL A 50 21.27 3.21 16.81
C VAL A 50 20.11 3.11 17.81
N ALA A 51 20.14 2.12 18.71
CA ALA A 51 19.11 1.97 19.73
C ALA A 51 19.10 3.14 20.73
N VAL A 52 20.27 3.59 21.19
CA VAL A 52 20.40 4.76 22.08
C VAL A 52 19.91 6.03 21.38
N LEU A 53 20.31 6.26 20.13
CA LEU A 53 19.87 7.41 19.34
C LEU A 53 18.34 7.41 19.16
N GLY A 54 17.75 6.25 18.86
CA GLY A 54 16.31 6.09 18.76
C GLY A 54 15.59 6.36 20.09
N ALA A 55 16.13 5.86 21.20
CA ALA A 55 15.56 6.10 22.53
C ALA A 55 15.57 7.60 22.90
N VAL A 56 16.67 8.30 22.61
CA VAL A 56 16.77 9.75 22.78
C VAL A 56 15.75 10.48 21.91
N ALA A 57 15.65 10.12 20.63
CA ALA A 57 14.69 10.75 19.72
C ALA A 57 13.24 10.59 20.19
N TRP A 58 12.86 9.39 20.64
CA TRP A 58 11.55 9.15 21.25
C TRP A 58 11.34 9.94 22.54
N ALA A 59 12.36 10.04 23.41
CA ALA A 59 12.27 10.82 24.63
C ALA A 59 12.04 12.32 24.34
N VAL A 60 12.72 12.87 23.33
CA VAL A 60 12.52 14.26 22.90
C VAL A 60 11.08 14.47 22.41
N ILE A 61 10.59 13.60 21.51
CA ILE A 61 9.21 13.69 20.97
C ILE A 61 8.16 13.56 22.09
N ALA A 62 8.41 12.70 23.08
CA ALA A 62 7.44 12.36 24.13
C ALA A 62 7.40 13.35 25.29
N PHE A 63 8.54 13.90 25.73
CA PHE A 63 8.61 14.66 26.99
C PHE A 63 8.82 16.16 26.80
N PHE A 64 9.36 16.61 25.68
CA PHE A 64 9.57 18.04 25.46
C PHE A 64 8.24 18.67 25.01
N ARG A 65 7.68 19.51 25.90
CA ARG A 65 6.34 20.11 25.75
C ARG A 65 6.35 21.65 25.82
N GLY A 66 7.50 22.27 26.06
CA GLY A 66 7.66 23.74 26.16
C GLY A 66 8.69 24.36 25.22
N GLU A 67 9.49 23.55 24.53
CA GLU A 67 10.42 23.99 23.47
C GLU A 67 9.93 23.46 22.12
N THR A 68 10.18 24.21 21.05
CA THR A 68 9.83 23.84 19.68
C THR A 68 10.48 22.51 19.29
N VAL A 69 9.68 21.44 19.21
CA VAL A 69 10.17 20.13 18.79
C VAL A 69 10.49 20.18 17.30
N ASN A 70 11.69 19.78 16.94
CA ASN A 70 12.12 19.76 15.55
C ASN A 70 11.69 18.48 14.82
N ALA A 71 11.29 18.61 13.55
CA ALA A 71 10.94 17.50 12.69
C ALA A 71 12.07 16.44 12.53
N VAL A 72 13.35 16.83 12.68
CA VAL A 72 14.49 15.90 12.61
C VAL A 72 14.36 14.72 13.58
N TRP A 73 13.82 14.95 14.78
CA TRP A 73 13.66 13.89 15.77
C TRP A 73 12.72 12.77 15.31
N PHE A 74 11.69 13.11 14.54
CA PHE A 74 10.74 12.15 13.98
C PHE A 74 11.41 11.28 12.92
N VAL A 75 12.22 11.88 12.05
CA VAL A 75 13.01 11.16 11.04
C VAL A 75 13.97 10.17 11.72
N ILE A 76 14.70 10.63 12.75
CA ILE A 76 15.65 9.80 13.50
C ILE A 76 14.93 8.67 14.24
N ALA A 77 13.82 8.96 14.92
CA ALA A 77 13.03 7.98 15.65
C ALA A 77 12.51 6.88 14.72
N ALA A 78 11.98 7.24 13.55
CA ALA A 78 11.51 6.31 12.53
C ALA A 78 12.67 5.41 12.02
N ILE A 79 13.76 6.01 11.53
CA ILE A 79 14.91 5.25 10.97
C ILE A 79 15.49 4.30 12.01
N CYS A 80 15.74 4.77 13.23
CA CYS A 80 16.32 3.92 14.29
C CYS A 80 15.39 2.75 14.63
N THR A 81 14.09 3.01 14.77
CA THR A 81 13.10 1.96 15.09
C THR A 81 12.98 0.94 13.96
N TYR A 82 12.99 1.38 12.70
CA TYR A 82 12.91 0.49 11.53
C TYR A 82 14.16 -0.37 11.37
N VAL A 83 15.36 0.20 11.57
CA VAL A 83 16.62 -0.55 11.51
C VAL A 83 16.65 -1.65 12.58
N ILE A 84 16.24 -1.33 13.81
CA ILE A 84 16.15 -2.29 14.92
C ILE A 84 15.06 -3.35 14.64
N GLY A 85 13.87 -2.93 14.21
CA GLY A 85 12.77 -3.82 13.85
C GLY A 85 13.15 -4.82 12.76
N PHE A 86 13.74 -4.34 11.66
CA PHE A 86 14.20 -5.18 10.56
C PHE A 86 15.33 -6.15 10.99
N ARG A 87 16.27 -5.66 11.81
CA ARG A 87 17.43 -6.48 12.19
C ARG A 87 17.08 -7.58 13.20
N PHE A 88 16.22 -7.28 14.18
CA PHE A 88 15.97 -8.17 15.32
C PHE A 88 14.59 -8.82 15.22
N TYR A 89 13.52 -8.04 15.04
CA TYR A 89 12.16 -8.58 15.06
C TYR A 89 11.83 -9.34 13.77
N ALA A 90 12.14 -8.78 12.59
CA ALA A 90 11.94 -9.50 11.32
C ALA A 90 12.80 -10.78 11.26
N ARG A 91 14.03 -10.76 11.80
CA ARG A 91 14.89 -11.95 11.88
C ARG A 91 14.37 -12.97 12.89
N LEU A 92 13.76 -12.56 14.00
CA LEU A 92 13.08 -13.45 14.93
C LEU A 92 11.93 -14.20 14.23
N ILE A 93 11.10 -13.47 13.49
CA ILE A 93 9.99 -14.04 12.69
C ILE A 93 10.53 -15.00 11.64
N GLU A 94 11.60 -14.60 10.94
CA GLU A 94 12.26 -15.43 9.94
C GLU A 94 12.77 -16.75 10.54
N MET A 95 13.46 -16.70 11.68
CA MET A 95 14.03 -17.90 12.32
C MET A 95 13.00 -18.82 12.98
N LYS A 96 11.92 -18.25 13.54
CA LYS A 96 10.95 -18.99 14.37
C LYS A 96 9.69 -19.40 13.62
N ILE A 97 9.24 -18.61 12.66
CA ILE A 97 7.97 -18.84 11.93
C ILE A 97 8.21 -19.19 10.47
N VAL A 98 8.93 -18.35 9.72
CA VAL A 98 9.01 -18.49 8.26
C VAL A 98 9.95 -19.62 7.86
N LYS A 99 11.18 -19.62 8.38
CA LYS A 99 12.28 -20.55 8.03
C LYS A 99 12.40 -20.69 6.51
N PRO A 100 12.89 -19.64 5.81
CA PRO A 100 12.92 -19.62 4.35
C PRO A 100 13.84 -20.72 3.81
N ARG A 101 13.42 -21.34 2.71
CA ARG A 101 14.14 -22.43 2.02
C ARG A 101 14.38 -22.07 0.55
N ASP A 102 15.61 -21.67 0.25
CA ASP A 102 16.03 -21.31 -1.11
C ASP A 102 16.37 -22.52 -1.99
N ASP A 103 16.38 -23.72 -1.40
CA ASP A 103 16.50 -25.00 -2.08
C ASP A 103 15.15 -25.51 -2.64
N ASN A 104 14.04 -24.85 -2.30
CA ASN A 104 12.71 -25.13 -2.84
C ASN A 104 12.33 -24.11 -3.92
N ALA A 105 11.76 -24.58 -5.02
CA ALA A 105 11.32 -23.75 -6.13
C ALA A 105 10.12 -22.88 -5.69
N THR A 106 10.20 -21.58 -5.98
CA THR A 106 9.07 -20.66 -5.74
C THR A 106 7.99 -20.85 -6.81
N PRO A 107 6.75 -20.33 -6.61
CA PRO A 107 5.73 -20.35 -7.65
C PRO A 107 6.18 -19.68 -8.95
N ALA A 108 7.01 -18.64 -8.86
CA ALA A 108 7.54 -17.94 -10.02
C ALA A 108 8.38 -18.86 -10.91
N GLU A 109 9.21 -19.71 -10.30
CA GLU A 109 10.03 -20.71 -10.98
C GLU A 109 9.20 -21.89 -11.50
N LEU A 110 8.29 -22.42 -10.66
CA LEU A 110 7.58 -23.65 -10.96
C LEU A 110 6.48 -23.50 -12.02
N PHE A 111 5.83 -22.34 -12.06
CA PHE A 111 4.73 -22.04 -13.00
C PHE A 111 5.11 -20.99 -14.04
N GLU A 112 6.41 -20.79 -14.31
CA GLU A 112 6.89 -19.77 -15.23
C GLU A 112 6.15 -19.85 -16.58
N ASN A 113 5.39 -18.79 -16.90
CA ASN A 113 4.58 -18.72 -18.12
C ASN A 113 4.88 -17.47 -18.96
N GLY A 114 5.86 -16.67 -18.53
CA GLY A 114 6.27 -15.45 -19.23
C GLY A 114 5.20 -14.35 -19.24
N THR A 115 4.13 -14.49 -18.46
CA THR A 115 3.06 -13.49 -18.34
C THR A 115 2.80 -13.08 -16.91
N ASP A 116 2.29 -14.00 -16.08
CA ASP A 116 1.88 -13.75 -14.69
C ASP A 116 2.87 -14.35 -13.67
N TYR A 117 3.53 -15.45 -14.05
CA TYR A 117 4.58 -16.09 -13.27
C TYR A 117 5.90 -15.95 -14.00
N MET A 118 6.85 -15.29 -13.34
CA MET A 118 8.18 -15.06 -13.89
C MET A 118 9.16 -14.69 -12.78
N PRO A 119 10.25 -15.46 -12.56
CA PRO A 119 11.29 -15.06 -11.63
C PRO A 119 11.84 -13.69 -12.01
N THR A 120 11.75 -12.73 -11.09
CA THR A 120 12.07 -11.32 -11.33
C THR A 120 13.13 -10.87 -10.35
N ASP A 121 14.19 -10.21 -10.85
CA ASP A 121 15.29 -9.72 -10.00
C ASP A 121 14.75 -9.00 -8.76
N ARG A 122 15.22 -9.45 -7.59
CA ARG A 122 14.80 -8.93 -6.27
C ARG A 122 14.74 -7.40 -6.13
N ARG A 123 15.56 -6.63 -6.87
CA ARG A 123 15.54 -5.16 -6.83
C ARG A 123 14.34 -4.61 -7.58
N VAL A 124 14.04 -5.19 -8.73
CA VAL A 124 12.84 -4.89 -9.52
C VAL A 124 11.60 -5.34 -8.76
N LEU A 125 11.63 -6.53 -8.15
CA LEU A 125 10.51 -7.04 -7.36
C LEU A 125 10.28 -6.24 -6.07
N PHE A 126 11.34 -5.81 -5.39
CA PHE A 126 11.22 -4.89 -4.25
C PHE A 126 10.52 -3.59 -4.68
N GLY A 127 10.94 -3.00 -5.81
CA GLY A 127 10.29 -1.81 -6.35
C GLY A 127 8.84 -2.07 -6.76
N HIS A 128 8.57 -3.18 -7.45
CA HIS A 128 7.20 -3.56 -7.80
C HIS A 128 6.32 -3.71 -6.56
N HIS A 129 6.76 -4.47 -5.55
CA HIS A 129 6.02 -4.68 -4.31
C HIS A 129 5.79 -3.34 -3.60
N PHE A 130 6.85 -2.57 -3.35
CA PHE A 130 6.77 -1.27 -2.70
C PHE A 130 5.84 -0.31 -3.44
N ALA A 131 5.96 -0.19 -4.76
CA ALA A 131 5.11 0.69 -5.53
C ALA A 131 3.64 0.24 -5.56
N ALA A 132 3.37 -1.06 -5.49
CA ALA A 132 2.02 -1.59 -5.42
C ALA A 132 1.38 -1.35 -4.04
N ILE A 133 2.14 -1.47 -2.95
CA ILE A 133 1.62 -1.28 -1.58
C ILE A 133 1.51 0.21 -1.20
N ALA A 134 2.49 1.02 -1.60
CA ALA A 134 2.54 2.46 -1.31
C ALA A 134 1.66 3.26 -2.28
N GLY A 135 0.36 3.27 -2.00
CA GLY A 135 -0.67 4.05 -2.71
C GLY A 135 -0.97 5.41 -2.06
N ALA A 136 -2.22 5.87 -2.16
CA ALA A 136 -2.67 7.14 -1.57
C ALA A 136 -2.67 7.13 -0.04
N GLY A 137 -3.03 6.00 0.57
CA GLY A 137 -3.26 5.87 2.00
C GLY A 137 -2.11 6.32 2.90
N PRO A 138 -0.84 5.89 2.70
CA PRO A 138 0.29 6.34 3.51
C PRO A 138 0.60 7.83 3.35
N LEU A 139 0.18 8.48 2.25
CA LEU A 139 0.41 9.90 2.02
C LEU A 139 -0.72 10.75 2.61
N VAL A 140 -1.96 10.44 2.23
CA VAL A 140 -3.16 11.19 2.60
C VAL A 140 -3.56 10.96 4.04
N GLY A 141 -3.51 9.71 4.52
CA GLY A 141 -4.00 9.32 5.85
C GLY A 141 -3.34 10.11 6.99
N PRO A 142 -2.00 10.13 7.10
CA PRO A 142 -1.30 10.89 8.14
C PRO A 142 -1.58 12.40 8.09
N VAL A 143 -1.70 12.96 6.88
CA VAL A 143 -2.03 14.37 6.68
C VAL A 143 -3.43 14.70 7.19
N LEU A 144 -4.43 13.89 6.85
CA LEU A 144 -5.80 14.09 7.34
C LEU A 144 -5.90 13.88 8.85
N ALA A 145 -5.16 12.91 9.38
CA ALA A 145 -5.12 12.63 10.82
C ALA A 145 -4.39 13.71 11.64
N MET A 146 -3.65 14.60 10.99
CA MET A 146 -2.90 15.68 11.65
C MET A 146 -3.80 16.59 12.51
N GLN A 147 -5.10 16.71 12.20
CA GLN A 147 -6.06 17.41 13.05
C GLN A 147 -6.09 16.90 14.51
N MET A 148 -5.66 15.65 14.77
CA MET A 148 -5.61 15.03 16.10
C MET A 148 -4.29 15.26 16.84
N GLY A 149 -3.31 15.92 16.22
CA GLY A 149 -1.96 16.13 16.77
C GLY A 149 -0.96 15.06 16.32
N TYR A 150 0.33 15.38 16.41
CA TYR A 150 1.37 14.58 15.74
C TYR A 150 1.72 13.29 16.49
N LEU A 151 1.56 13.27 17.81
CA LEU A 151 2.14 12.22 18.66
C LEU A 151 1.43 10.87 18.50
N PRO A 152 0.08 10.79 18.57
CA PRO A 152 -0.61 9.51 18.43
C PRO A 152 -0.36 8.86 17.06
N GLY A 153 -0.40 9.67 15.99
CA GLY A 153 -0.12 9.23 14.63
C GLY A 153 1.30 8.71 14.48
N THR A 154 2.29 9.45 15.00
CA THR A 154 3.71 9.05 14.97
C THR A 154 3.94 7.69 15.65
N ILE A 155 3.36 7.49 16.84
CA ILE A 155 3.48 6.22 17.57
C ILE A 155 2.88 5.07 16.76
N TRP A 156 1.66 5.24 16.25
CA TRP A 156 0.99 4.18 15.52
C TRP A 156 1.65 3.85 14.19
N ILE A 157 2.06 4.87 13.41
CA ILE A 157 2.77 4.65 12.14
C ILE A 157 4.05 3.85 12.39
N ILE A 158 4.91 4.28 13.31
CA ILE A 158 6.22 3.64 13.50
C ILE A 158 6.09 2.28 14.20
N VAL A 159 5.45 2.25 15.36
CA VAL A 159 5.38 1.03 16.18
C VAL A 159 4.40 0.04 15.56
N GLY A 160 3.23 0.52 15.13
CA GLY A 160 2.20 -0.30 14.48
C GLY A 160 2.73 -0.96 13.20
N ALA A 161 3.48 -0.25 12.35
CA ALA A 161 4.12 -0.87 11.19
C ALA A 161 5.03 -2.03 11.59
N VAL A 162 5.96 -1.81 12.52
CA VAL A 162 6.95 -2.83 12.94
C VAL A 162 6.28 -4.08 13.52
N VAL A 163 5.25 -3.90 14.36
CA VAL A 163 4.65 -5.01 15.11
C VAL A 163 3.44 -5.64 14.44
N ALA A 164 2.75 -4.92 13.54
CA ALA A 164 1.52 -5.37 12.88
C ALA A 164 1.68 -5.44 11.36
N GLY A 165 1.84 -4.31 10.66
CA GLY A 165 1.85 -4.27 9.20
C GLY A 165 2.96 -5.11 8.57
N CYS A 166 4.21 -4.90 9.00
CA CYS A 166 5.37 -5.65 8.50
C CYS A 166 5.26 -7.15 8.81
N VAL A 167 4.63 -7.51 9.94
CA VAL A 167 4.36 -8.90 10.31
C VAL A 167 3.34 -9.52 9.38
N GLN A 168 2.24 -8.82 9.14
CA GLN A 168 1.19 -9.27 8.24
C GLN A 168 1.76 -9.53 6.84
N ASP A 169 2.42 -8.55 6.24
CA ASP A 169 2.93 -8.65 4.87
C ASP A 169 3.92 -9.80 4.69
N TYR A 170 4.88 -9.89 5.62
CA TYR A 170 5.89 -10.94 5.54
C TYR A 170 5.29 -12.34 5.71
N LEU A 171 4.35 -12.52 6.64
CA LEU A 171 3.72 -13.81 6.89
C LEU A 171 2.72 -14.19 5.80
N VAL A 172 1.92 -13.24 5.29
CA VAL A 172 1.01 -13.49 4.17
C VAL A 172 1.80 -13.88 2.91
N LEU A 173 2.90 -13.19 2.62
CA LEU A 173 3.79 -13.53 1.51
C LEU A 173 4.36 -14.95 1.66
N SER A 174 4.92 -15.26 2.83
CA SER A 174 5.45 -16.60 3.11
C SER A 174 4.40 -17.72 2.99
N ILE A 175 3.18 -17.47 3.44
CA ILE A 175 2.09 -18.43 3.38
C ILE A 175 1.61 -18.63 1.93
N SER A 176 1.54 -17.55 1.14
CA SER A 176 1.11 -17.61 -0.27
C SER A 176 2.15 -18.26 -1.18
N VAL A 177 3.44 -17.97 -0.99
CA VAL A 177 4.55 -18.61 -1.75
C VAL A 177 4.48 -20.14 -1.64
N ARG A 178 4.17 -20.67 -0.45
CA ARG A 178 4.03 -22.12 -0.21
C ARG A 178 2.68 -22.71 -0.63
N ARG A 179 1.88 -21.92 -1.36
CA ARG A 179 0.52 -22.23 -1.85
C ARG A 179 0.35 -21.78 -3.31
N ARG A 180 1.38 -21.93 -4.15
CA ARG A 180 1.38 -21.51 -5.56
C ARG A 180 1.07 -20.03 -5.82
N GLY A 181 1.25 -19.13 -4.85
CA GLY A 181 0.81 -17.74 -5.00
C GLY A 181 -0.72 -17.57 -5.03
N ARG A 182 -1.44 -18.41 -4.27
CA ARG A 182 -2.90 -18.33 -4.08
C ARG A 182 -3.32 -17.01 -3.42
N SER A 183 -4.44 -16.47 -3.90
CA SER A 183 -5.05 -15.27 -3.35
C SER A 183 -5.52 -15.45 -1.90
N LEU A 184 -5.62 -14.34 -1.16
CA LEU A 184 -6.03 -14.35 0.24
C LEU A 184 -7.37 -15.06 0.49
N GLY A 185 -8.38 -14.80 -0.35
CA GLY A 185 -9.69 -15.44 -0.24
C GLY A 185 -9.61 -16.95 -0.43
N GLN A 186 -8.79 -17.41 -1.36
CA GLN A 186 -8.58 -18.85 -1.57
C GLN A 186 -7.84 -19.49 -0.39
N MET A 187 -6.81 -18.84 0.15
CA MET A 187 -6.11 -19.32 1.34
C MET A 187 -7.05 -19.41 2.55
N ALA A 188 -7.94 -18.44 2.73
CA ALA A 188 -8.97 -18.50 3.77
C ALA A 188 -9.89 -19.71 3.59
N ARG A 189 -10.28 -20.06 2.35
CA ARG A 189 -11.09 -21.26 2.08
C ARG A 189 -10.35 -22.55 2.39
N ASP A 190 -9.08 -22.63 2.01
CA ASP A 190 -8.26 -23.82 2.21
C ASP A 190 -8.00 -24.08 3.71
N GLU A 191 -7.80 -23.01 4.48
CA GLU A 191 -7.42 -23.11 5.89
C GLU A 191 -8.62 -23.11 6.85
N LEU A 192 -9.65 -22.30 6.59
CA LEU A 192 -10.81 -22.11 7.47
C LEU A 192 -12.02 -22.99 7.08
N GLY A 193 -12.00 -23.56 5.89
CA GLY A 193 -13.08 -24.37 5.34
C GLY A 193 -14.12 -23.58 4.54
N ALA A 194 -15.21 -24.25 4.13
CA ALA A 194 -16.12 -23.74 3.11
C ALA A 194 -16.86 -22.46 3.53
N ILE A 195 -17.36 -22.40 4.76
CA ILE A 195 -18.16 -21.25 5.26
C ILE A 195 -17.28 -20.00 5.36
N GLY A 196 -16.17 -20.08 6.12
CA GLY A 196 -15.21 -18.98 6.24
C GLY A 196 -14.57 -18.61 4.89
N GLY A 197 -14.35 -19.61 4.03
CA GLY A 197 -13.81 -19.41 2.69
C GLY A 197 -14.71 -18.63 1.74
N VAL A 198 -16.00 -18.97 1.67
CA VAL A 198 -16.95 -18.23 0.83
C VAL A 198 -17.10 -16.79 1.33
N ALA A 199 -17.22 -16.60 2.65
CA ALA A 199 -17.29 -15.28 3.25
C ALA A 199 -16.04 -14.44 2.92
N ALA A 200 -14.85 -15.03 3.02
CA ALA A 200 -13.61 -14.37 2.66
C ALA A 200 -13.52 -14.06 1.16
N ILE A 201 -13.80 -15.01 0.27
CA ILE A 201 -13.71 -14.77 -1.19
C ILE A 201 -14.63 -13.63 -1.62
N VAL A 202 -15.88 -13.64 -1.19
CA VAL A 202 -16.86 -12.60 -1.54
C VAL A 202 -16.48 -11.27 -0.88
N GLY A 203 -16.22 -11.28 0.43
CA GLY A 203 -15.89 -10.06 1.18
C GLY A 203 -14.65 -9.36 0.64
N VAL A 204 -13.55 -10.12 0.46
CA VAL A 204 -12.27 -9.60 -0.05
C VAL A 204 -12.43 -9.05 -1.46
N LEU A 205 -13.18 -9.73 -2.35
CA LEU A 205 -13.41 -9.24 -3.73
C LEU A 205 -14.24 -7.95 -3.77
N VAL A 206 -15.34 -7.88 -3.02
CA VAL A 206 -16.20 -6.68 -2.98
C VAL A 206 -15.43 -5.50 -2.39
N ILE A 207 -14.71 -5.71 -1.29
CA ILE A 207 -13.83 -4.69 -0.71
C ILE A 207 -12.81 -4.22 -1.75
N MET A 208 -12.15 -5.13 -2.44
CA MET A 208 -11.14 -4.80 -3.43
C MET A 208 -11.68 -3.93 -4.58
N VAL A 209 -12.87 -4.24 -5.09
CA VAL A 209 -13.52 -3.43 -6.13
C VAL A 209 -13.79 -2.00 -5.65
N ILE A 210 -14.23 -1.83 -4.41
CA ILE A 210 -14.46 -0.49 -3.82
C ILE A 210 -13.14 0.26 -3.63
N LEU A 211 -12.10 -0.40 -3.11
CA LEU A 211 -10.80 0.21 -2.89
C LEU A 211 -10.21 0.74 -4.21
N LEU A 212 -10.29 -0.05 -5.29
CA LEU A 212 -9.82 0.37 -6.62
C LEU A 212 -10.58 1.58 -7.15
N ALA A 213 -11.90 1.61 -7.00
CA ALA A 213 -12.72 2.73 -7.45
C ALA A 213 -12.39 4.03 -6.68
N VAL A 214 -12.24 3.94 -5.36
CA VAL A 214 -11.86 5.09 -4.51
C VAL A 214 -10.47 5.60 -4.89
N LEU A 215 -9.48 4.73 -5.04
CA LEU A 215 -8.13 5.12 -5.44
C LEU A 215 -8.12 5.78 -6.83
N ALA A 216 -8.84 5.21 -7.79
CA ALA A 216 -8.95 5.80 -9.12
C ALA A 216 -9.65 7.17 -9.10
N LEU A 217 -10.63 7.39 -8.22
CA LEU A 217 -11.25 8.71 -8.07
C LEU A 217 -10.24 9.76 -7.59
N VAL A 218 -9.38 9.41 -6.63
CA VAL A 218 -8.36 10.35 -6.13
C VAL A 218 -7.44 10.80 -7.26
N ILE A 219 -7.04 9.88 -8.16
CA ILE A 219 -6.25 10.22 -9.36
C ILE A 219 -7.03 11.17 -10.27
N VAL A 220 -8.30 10.86 -10.55
CA VAL A 220 -9.14 11.71 -11.41
C VAL A 220 -9.25 13.12 -10.84
N ASN A 221 -9.48 13.26 -9.53
CA ASN A 221 -9.56 14.56 -8.89
C ASN A 221 -8.23 15.32 -8.84
N ALA A 222 -7.10 14.61 -8.77
CA ALA A 222 -5.77 15.22 -8.75
C ALA A 222 -5.30 15.68 -10.14
N LEU A 223 -5.71 14.99 -11.21
CA LEU A 223 -5.22 15.23 -12.58
C LEU A 223 -6.21 15.94 -13.49
N ALA A 224 -7.51 15.92 -13.16
CA ALA A 224 -8.48 16.70 -13.91
C ALA A 224 -8.06 18.16 -13.90
N GLU A 225 -8.15 18.79 -15.07
CA GLU A 225 -7.76 20.19 -15.27
C GLU A 225 -6.25 20.47 -15.06
N SER A 226 -5.40 19.44 -14.98
CA SER A 226 -3.94 19.56 -14.90
C SER A 226 -3.24 18.99 -16.15
N PRO A 227 -3.05 19.79 -17.21
CA PRO A 227 -2.40 19.31 -18.44
C PRO A 227 -0.96 18.81 -18.19
N TRP A 228 -0.23 19.47 -17.29
CA TRP A 228 1.10 19.05 -16.86
C TRP A 228 1.08 17.63 -16.25
N GLY A 229 0.18 17.39 -15.29
CA GLY A 229 0.08 16.10 -14.61
C GLY A 229 -0.30 14.97 -15.57
N VAL A 230 -1.30 15.19 -16.43
CA VAL A 230 -1.76 14.19 -17.41
C VAL A 230 -0.65 13.83 -18.40
N PHE A 231 0.06 14.82 -18.98
CA PHE A 231 1.16 14.56 -19.90
C PHE A 231 2.27 13.73 -19.24
N SER A 232 2.72 14.16 -18.06
CA SER A 232 3.86 13.53 -17.37
C SER A 232 3.56 12.08 -17.01
N ILE A 233 2.33 11.80 -16.54
CA ILE A 233 1.89 10.43 -16.23
C ILE A 233 1.72 9.60 -17.49
N ALA A 234 1.15 10.16 -18.56
CA ALA A 234 1.00 9.46 -19.83
C ALA A 234 2.35 9.01 -20.39
N MET A 235 3.39 9.84 -20.26
CA MET A 235 4.76 9.51 -20.70
C MET A 235 5.41 8.37 -19.91
N THR A 236 4.92 8.04 -18.71
CA THR A 236 5.44 6.86 -17.97
C THR A 236 5.14 5.53 -18.66
N ILE A 237 4.08 5.47 -19.47
CA ILE A 237 3.68 4.26 -20.20
C ILE A 237 4.73 3.89 -21.28
N PRO A 238 5.06 4.75 -22.26
CA PRO A 238 6.08 4.42 -23.26
C PRO A 238 7.46 4.22 -22.64
N ILE A 239 7.82 4.97 -21.59
CA ILE A 239 9.08 4.76 -20.87
C ILE A 239 9.12 3.35 -20.25
N ALA A 240 8.06 2.94 -19.57
CA ALA A 240 7.98 1.60 -18.98
C ALA A 240 8.05 0.49 -20.03
N ILE A 241 7.34 0.64 -21.16
CA ILE A 241 7.40 -0.31 -22.27
C ILE A 241 8.83 -0.43 -22.81
N PHE A 242 9.51 0.71 -23.01
CA PHE A 242 10.90 0.73 -23.42
C PHE A 242 11.79 0.00 -22.41
N MET A 243 11.64 0.28 -21.11
CA MET A 243 12.40 -0.39 -20.06
C MET A 243 12.17 -1.91 -20.03
N GLY A 244 10.92 -2.35 -20.21
CA GLY A 244 10.56 -3.77 -20.29
C GLY A 244 11.19 -4.47 -21.49
N LEU A 245 11.11 -3.87 -22.68
CA LEU A 245 11.73 -4.39 -23.90
C LEU A 245 13.27 -4.39 -23.80
N TYR A 246 13.85 -3.37 -23.19
CA TYR A 246 15.29 -3.25 -22.98
C TYR A 246 15.83 -4.40 -22.12
N LEU A 247 15.16 -4.68 -20.98
CA LEU A 247 15.53 -5.78 -20.08
C LEU A 247 15.24 -7.16 -20.67
N ARG A 248 14.22 -7.30 -21.52
CA ARG A 248 13.85 -8.60 -22.10
C ARG A 248 14.71 -8.97 -23.29
N PHE A 249 14.98 -8.04 -24.20
CA PHE A 249 15.56 -8.34 -25.51
C PHE A 249 16.90 -7.65 -25.79
N MET A 250 17.12 -6.42 -25.32
CA MET A 250 18.32 -5.65 -25.69
C MET A 250 19.53 -5.98 -24.81
N ARG A 251 19.38 -5.88 -23.48
CA ARG A 251 20.44 -6.18 -22.50
C ARG A 251 19.88 -6.87 -21.25
N PRO A 252 19.59 -8.18 -21.33
CA PRO A 252 19.13 -8.95 -20.18
C PRO A 252 20.07 -8.84 -18.98
N GLY A 253 19.50 -8.61 -17.80
CA GLY A 253 20.25 -8.53 -16.53
C GLY A 253 20.88 -7.17 -16.21
N ARG A 254 20.92 -6.21 -17.16
CA ARG A 254 21.49 -4.86 -16.91
C ARG A 254 20.49 -3.88 -16.27
N VAL A 255 20.00 -4.26 -15.09
CA VAL A 255 18.98 -3.50 -14.35
C VAL A 255 19.42 -2.07 -14.02
N SER A 256 20.69 -1.83 -13.66
CA SER A 256 21.17 -0.49 -13.32
C SER A 256 21.21 0.47 -14.51
N GLU A 257 21.55 0.00 -15.72
CA GLU A 257 21.60 0.84 -16.92
C GLU A 257 20.21 1.36 -17.29
N VAL A 258 19.23 0.46 -17.37
CA VAL A 258 17.85 0.83 -17.69
C VAL A 258 17.21 1.70 -16.60
N SER A 259 17.61 1.51 -15.34
CA SER A 259 17.14 2.34 -14.22
C SER A 259 17.55 3.79 -14.41
N LEU A 260 18.83 4.03 -14.73
CA LEU A 260 19.34 5.38 -14.96
C LEU A 260 18.65 6.05 -16.15
N ILE A 261 18.50 5.32 -17.26
CA ILE A 261 17.80 5.83 -18.45
C ILE A 261 16.35 6.17 -18.10
N GLY A 262 15.64 5.27 -17.41
CA GLY A 262 14.26 5.47 -16.99
C GLY A 262 14.09 6.71 -16.12
N VAL A 263 14.95 6.90 -15.11
CA VAL A 263 14.91 8.08 -14.23
C VAL A 263 15.15 9.36 -15.02
N VAL A 264 16.14 9.39 -15.91
CA VAL A 264 16.42 10.58 -16.75
C VAL A 264 15.22 10.89 -17.65
N LEU A 265 14.66 9.89 -18.32
CA LEU A 265 13.49 10.07 -19.19
C LEU A 265 12.27 10.55 -18.41
N LEU A 266 12.09 10.07 -17.18
CA LEU A 266 10.99 10.49 -16.32
C LEU A 266 11.17 11.94 -15.86
N LEU A 267 12.35 12.33 -15.39
CA LEU A 267 12.63 13.73 -15.04
C LEU A 267 12.44 14.66 -16.25
N LEU A 268 12.87 14.24 -17.44
CA LEU A 268 12.61 14.97 -18.68
C LEU A 268 11.12 15.06 -19.00
N ALA A 269 10.34 14.00 -18.81
CA ALA A 269 8.89 14.01 -19.00
C ALA A 269 8.19 14.98 -18.03
N VAL A 270 8.64 15.05 -16.78
CA VAL A 270 8.12 15.99 -15.78
C VAL A 270 8.42 17.43 -16.17
N VAL A 271 9.67 17.75 -16.51
CA VAL A 271 10.07 19.11 -16.88
C VAL A 271 9.38 19.55 -18.18
N SER A 272 9.39 18.69 -19.20
CA SER A 272 8.70 18.98 -20.47
C SER A 272 7.19 19.06 -20.32
N GLY A 273 6.59 18.40 -19.33
CA GLY A 273 5.16 18.54 -19.03
C GLY A 273 4.76 19.96 -18.65
N GLY A 274 5.62 20.69 -17.93
CA GLY A 274 5.41 22.11 -17.65
C GLY A 274 5.42 22.95 -18.93
N TRP A 275 6.43 22.73 -19.79
CA TRP A 275 6.54 23.43 -21.08
C TRP A 275 5.35 23.12 -22.00
N VAL A 276 4.87 21.88 -22.03
CA VAL A 276 3.70 21.49 -22.81
C VAL A 276 2.43 22.15 -22.27
N ALA A 277 2.26 22.23 -20.95
CA ALA A 277 1.10 22.87 -20.32
C ALA A 277 0.99 24.36 -20.64
N GLU A 278 2.10 25.05 -20.88
CA GLU A 278 2.12 26.48 -21.28
C GLU A 278 1.77 26.70 -22.76
N THR A 279 1.78 25.66 -23.59
CA THR A 279 1.39 25.77 -25.00
C THR A 279 -0.12 25.63 -25.16
N SER A 280 -0.71 26.36 -26.13
CA SER A 280 -2.16 26.28 -26.42
C SER A 280 -2.59 24.86 -26.77
N TRP A 281 -1.85 24.17 -27.64
CA TRP A 281 -2.17 22.79 -28.03
C TRP A 281 -2.05 21.80 -26.85
N GLY A 282 -1.05 21.97 -25.99
CA GLY A 282 -0.82 21.08 -24.84
C GLY A 282 -1.88 21.27 -23.76
N ALA A 283 -2.26 22.52 -23.49
CA ALA A 283 -3.40 22.84 -22.63
C ALA A 283 -4.69 22.21 -23.19
N ASP A 284 -4.98 22.35 -24.48
CA ASP A 284 -6.20 21.83 -25.10
C ASP A 284 -6.27 20.28 -25.07
N TRP A 285 -5.15 19.60 -25.33
CA TRP A 285 -5.12 18.14 -25.42
C TRP A 285 -5.07 17.43 -24.06
N PHE A 286 -4.39 18.02 -23.06
CA PHE A 286 -4.16 17.38 -21.77
C PHE A 286 -5.06 17.91 -20.64
N THR A 287 -5.82 18.98 -20.87
CA THR A 287 -6.90 19.41 -19.97
C THR A 287 -8.13 18.52 -20.17
N LEU A 288 -8.11 17.36 -19.51
CA LEU A 288 -9.17 16.37 -19.64
C LEU A 288 -10.26 16.57 -18.59
N SER A 289 -11.52 16.42 -19.01
CA SER A 289 -12.66 16.34 -18.09
C SER A 289 -12.52 15.11 -17.18
N LYS A 290 -13.08 15.19 -15.96
CA LYS A 290 -13.07 14.07 -15.02
C LYS A 290 -13.65 12.78 -15.62
N VAL A 291 -14.71 12.88 -16.44
CA VAL A 291 -15.35 11.74 -17.10
C VAL A 291 -14.44 11.12 -18.16
N THR A 292 -13.82 11.95 -19.01
CA THR A 292 -12.86 11.48 -20.02
C THR A 292 -11.69 10.77 -19.37
N LEU A 293 -11.10 11.40 -18.34
CA LEU A 293 -9.97 10.83 -17.62
C LEU A 293 -10.33 9.52 -16.92
N SER A 294 -11.56 9.39 -16.38
CA SER A 294 -12.05 8.13 -15.82
C SER A 294 -12.05 7.00 -16.84
N TRP A 295 -12.55 7.25 -18.05
CA TRP A 295 -12.49 6.26 -19.13
C TRP A 295 -11.05 5.90 -19.53
N CYS A 296 -10.15 6.87 -19.58
CA CYS A 296 -8.73 6.62 -19.82
C CYS A 296 -8.15 5.66 -18.76
N ILE A 297 -8.43 5.90 -17.48
CA ILE A 297 -7.94 5.06 -16.37
C ILE A 297 -8.58 3.66 -16.40
N ILE A 298 -9.85 3.53 -16.77
CA ILE A 298 -10.55 2.24 -16.95
C ILE A 298 -9.89 1.42 -18.07
N ILE A 299 -9.70 2.03 -19.25
CA ILE A 299 -9.06 1.38 -20.40
C ILE A 299 -7.62 0.99 -20.06
N TYR A 300 -6.91 1.89 -19.38
CA TYR A 300 -5.55 1.64 -18.92
C TYR A 300 -5.48 0.48 -17.91
N GLY A 301 -6.35 0.43 -16.90
CA GLY A 301 -6.40 -0.64 -15.92
C GLY A 301 -6.69 -2.01 -16.55
N LEU A 302 -7.54 -2.05 -17.59
CA LEU A 302 -7.74 -3.25 -18.39
C LEU A 302 -6.47 -3.69 -19.11
N ALA A 303 -5.79 -2.78 -19.79
CA ALA A 303 -4.52 -3.07 -20.46
C ALA A 303 -3.45 -3.55 -19.47
N ALA A 304 -3.30 -2.85 -18.33
CA ALA A 304 -2.34 -3.17 -17.28
C ALA A 304 -2.63 -4.52 -16.59
N SER A 305 -3.88 -4.95 -16.50
CA SER A 305 -4.25 -6.27 -15.94
C SER A 305 -3.97 -7.43 -16.92
N VAL A 306 -4.12 -7.18 -18.22
CA VAL A 306 -4.06 -8.21 -19.28
C VAL A 306 -2.67 -8.41 -19.85
N LEU A 307 -1.88 -7.34 -19.99
CA LEU A 307 -0.54 -7.41 -20.59
C LEU A 307 0.42 -8.25 -19.72
N PRO A 308 1.51 -8.80 -20.27
CA PRO A 308 2.53 -9.49 -19.48
C PRO A 308 3.12 -8.56 -18.40
N VAL A 309 3.38 -9.09 -17.19
CA VAL A 309 3.89 -8.29 -16.06
C VAL A 309 5.20 -7.58 -16.42
N TRP A 310 6.12 -8.27 -17.10
CA TRP A 310 7.42 -7.72 -17.50
C TRP A 310 7.33 -6.63 -18.59
N PHE A 311 6.21 -6.51 -19.31
CA PHE A 311 6.09 -5.59 -20.44
C PHE A 311 5.71 -4.17 -20.01
N LEU A 312 4.79 -4.05 -19.06
CA LEU A 312 4.29 -2.76 -18.60
C LEU A 312 4.39 -2.61 -17.08
N LEU A 313 3.79 -3.54 -16.33
CA LEU A 313 3.54 -3.39 -14.91
C LEU A 313 4.83 -3.34 -14.07
N ALA A 314 5.69 -4.37 -14.15
CA ALA A 314 6.93 -4.40 -13.37
C ALA A 314 7.91 -3.28 -13.75
N PRO A 315 8.18 -2.98 -15.04
CA PRO A 315 9.04 -1.85 -15.41
C PRO A 315 8.50 -0.50 -14.95
N ARG A 316 7.19 -0.27 -15.05
CA ARG A 316 6.55 0.98 -14.62
C ARG A 316 6.61 1.14 -13.10
N ASP A 317 6.26 0.10 -12.37
CA ASP A 317 6.28 0.13 -10.91
C ASP A 317 7.71 0.33 -10.39
N TYR A 318 8.68 -0.31 -11.03
CA TYR A 318 10.10 -0.12 -10.75
C TYR A 318 10.57 1.30 -11.08
N LEU A 319 10.18 1.85 -12.23
CA LEU A 319 10.45 3.25 -12.58
C LEU A 319 9.87 4.21 -11.53
N SER A 320 8.60 3.98 -11.16
CA SER A 320 7.92 4.79 -10.15
C SER A 320 8.67 4.74 -8.84
N THR A 321 9.19 3.58 -8.43
CA THR A 321 9.93 3.37 -7.17
C THR A 321 11.10 4.33 -7.01
N PHE A 322 11.83 4.64 -8.09
CA PHE A 322 12.92 5.60 -8.02
C PHE A 322 12.43 7.00 -7.68
N MET A 323 11.32 7.43 -8.28
CA MET A 323 10.68 8.68 -7.89
C MET A 323 10.14 8.58 -6.47
N LYS A 324 9.49 7.47 -6.13
CA LYS A 324 8.89 7.22 -4.81
C LYS A 324 9.91 7.38 -3.69
N VAL A 325 10.94 6.55 -3.71
CA VAL A 325 11.99 6.52 -2.68
C VAL A 325 12.90 7.74 -2.81
N GLY A 326 13.23 8.16 -4.03
CA GLY A 326 14.12 9.31 -4.27
C GLY A 326 13.55 10.62 -3.76
N THR A 327 12.29 10.93 -4.07
CA THR A 327 11.61 12.14 -3.59
C THR A 327 11.46 12.14 -2.07
N ILE A 328 11.10 11.00 -1.48
CA ILE A 328 10.93 10.90 -0.02
C ILE A 328 12.28 10.99 0.70
N ALA A 329 13.34 10.43 0.12
CA ALA A 329 14.70 10.62 0.61
C ALA A 329 15.15 12.08 0.50
N LEU A 330 14.84 12.74 -0.62
CA LEU A 330 15.12 14.17 -0.83
C LEU A 330 14.39 15.02 0.22
N LEU A 331 13.11 14.73 0.48
CA LEU A 331 12.33 15.39 1.52
C LEU A 331 12.90 15.14 2.92
N ALA A 332 13.30 13.92 3.24
CA ALA A 332 13.94 13.60 4.52
C ALA A 332 15.25 14.37 4.71
N VAL A 333 16.10 14.45 3.68
CA VAL A 333 17.33 15.26 3.70
C VAL A 333 16.98 16.75 3.84
N GLY A 334 15.96 17.21 3.11
CA GLY A 334 15.42 18.57 3.22
C GLY A 334 15.02 18.91 4.65
N ILE A 335 14.27 18.03 5.33
CA ILE A 335 13.87 18.18 6.74
C ILE A 335 15.10 18.25 7.67
N VAL A 336 16.11 17.41 7.45
CA VAL A 336 17.34 17.39 8.27
C VAL A 336 18.15 18.69 8.13
N ILE A 337 18.14 19.30 6.95
CA ILE A 337 18.84 20.56 6.67
C ILE A 337 18.03 21.77 7.11
N ALA A 338 16.77 21.87 6.69
CA ALA A 338 15.87 22.98 6.99
C ALA A 338 15.49 23.02 8.48
N ARG A 339 15.44 21.86 9.14
CA ARG A 339 15.12 21.71 10.57
C ARG A 339 13.80 22.42 10.94
N PRO A 340 12.69 22.13 10.24
CA PRO A 340 11.44 22.83 10.52
C PRO A 340 10.91 22.48 11.92
N VAL A 341 10.26 23.46 12.52
CA VAL A 341 9.57 23.32 13.81
C VAL A 341 8.20 22.69 13.58
N MET A 342 7.79 21.83 14.50
CA MET A 342 6.43 21.26 14.50
C MET A 342 5.46 22.31 15.07
N GLU A 343 4.67 22.92 14.19
CA GLU A 343 3.61 23.89 14.53
C GLU A 343 2.36 23.20 15.08
N ALA A 344 2.12 21.95 14.68
CA ALA A 344 1.02 21.16 15.21
C ALA A 344 1.24 20.78 16.68
N PRO A 345 0.19 20.77 17.52
CA PRO A 345 0.31 20.29 18.89
C PRO A 345 0.57 18.77 18.94
N ALA A 346 1.17 18.31 20.04
CA ALA A 346 1.41 16.87 20.26
C ALA A 346 0.08 16.09 20.25
N ILE A 347 -0.92 16.62 20.94
CA ILE A 347 -2.31 16.14 20.94
C ILE A 347 -3.18 17.38 20.81
N SER A 348 -4.06 17.38 19.80
CA SER A 348 -5.00 18.46 19.56
C SER A 348 -6.28 18.29 20.39
N GLN A 349 -7.01 19.38 20.65
CA GLN A 349 -8.33 19.34 21.28
C GLN A 349 -9.33 18.44 20.52
N PHE A 350 -9.19 18.35 19.19
CA PHE A 350 -10.05 17.53 18.34
C PHE A 350 -9.86 16.03 18.56
N ALA A 351 -8.72 15.60 19.11
CA ALA A 351 -8.46 14.20 19.42
C ALA A 351 -9.42 13.66 20.50
N GLY A 352 -9.74 14.49 21.49
CA GLY A 352 -10.65 14.14 22.58
C GLY A 352 -12.12 14.45 22.26
N SER A 353 -12.40 15.62 21.67
CA SER A 353 -13.78 16.05 21.41
C SER A 353 -14.45 15.30 20.25
N GLY A 354 -13.66 14.80 19.29
CA GLY A 354 -14.18 14.20 18.06
C GLY A 354 -14.86 15.18 17.10
N THR A 355 -14.76 16.48 17.36
CA THR A 355 -15.38 17.56 16.57
C THR A 355 -14.45 18.11 15.49
N GLY A 356 -13.48 17.32 15.04
CA GLY A 356 -12.50 17.73 14.03
C GLY A 356 -13.17 18.15 12.71
N PRO A 357 -12.74 19.26 12.08
CA PRO A 357 -13.35 19.76 10.86
C PRO A 357 -12.96 18.98 9.61
N VAL A 358 -11.82 18.27 9.61
CA VAL A 358 -11.37 17.46 8.46
C VAL A 358 -12.17 16.17 8.38
N PHE A 359 -12.36 15.50 9.52
CA PHE A 359 -13.29 14.38 9.65
C PHE A 359 -13.83 14.29 11.09
N ALA A 360 -15.06 13.82 11.22
CA ALA A 360 -15.70 13.62 12.52
C ALA A 360 -15.27 12.30 13.18
N GLY A 361 -15.12 12.34 14.50
CA GLY A 361 -14.78 11.18 15.33
C GLY A 361 -13.58 11.42 16.25
N SER A 362 -13.61 10.80 17.44
CA SER A 362 -12.52 10.83 18.42
C SER A 362 -11.29 10.04 17.94
N LEU A 363 -10.15 10.27 18.61
CA LEU A 363 -8.89 9.58 18.34
C LEU A 363 -9.07 8.06 18.24
N PHE A 364 -9.66 7.45 19.27
CA PHE A 364 -10.05 6.05 19.19
C PHE A 364 -11.52 5.95 18.74
N PRO A 365 -11.85 5.14 17.73
CA PRO A 365 -10.96 4.29 16.92
C PRO A 365 -10.44 4.97 15.62
N PHE A 366 -10.92 6.17 15.27
CA PHE A 366 -10.79 6.70 13.91
C PHE A 366 -9.36 7.04 13.47
N LEU A 367 -8.46 7.43 14.37
CA LEU A 367 -7.05 7.66 14.03
C LEU A 367 -6.42 6.43 13.37
N PHE A 368 -6.65 5.26 13.95
CA PHE A 368 -6.08 3.99 13.52
C PHE A 368 -6.65 3.54 12.16
N ILE A 369 -7.92 3.89 11.89
CA ILE A 369 -8.56 3.65 10.60
C ILE A 369 -8.03 4.61 9.54
N THR A 370 -7.89 5.90 9.86
CA THR A 370 -7.45 6.94 8.93
C THR A 370 -6.00 6.72 8.49
N ILE A 371 -5.12 6.28 9.41
CA ILE A 371 -3.70 6.03 9.12
C ILE A 371 -3.40 4.53 8.91
N ALA A 372 -4.40 3.73 8.53
CA ALA A 372 -4.22 2.28 8.35
C ALA A 372 -3.07 1.96 7.38
N CYS A 373 -3.07 2.53 6.17
CA CYS A 373 -2.08 2.19 5.15
C CYS A 373 -0.61 2.54 5.51
N GLY A 374 -0.36 3.34 6.56
CA GLY A 374 1.00 3.59 7.07
C GLY A 374 1.46 2.66 8.21
N ALA A 375 0.56 1.83 8.76
CA ALA A 375 0.80 1.02 9.96
C ALA A 375 0.33 -0.44 9.83
N LEU A 376 -0.86 -0.67 9.29
CA LEU A 376 -1.43 -2.00 9.03
C LEU A 376 -2.44 -1.88 7.89
N SER A 377 -2.20 -2.56 6.77
CA SER A 377 -3.03 -2.40 5.57
C SER A 377 -3.52 -3.75 5.04
N GLY A 378 -4.82 -3.93 4.89
CA GLY A 378 -5.35 -5.13 4.25
C GLY A 378 -4.99 -5.24 2.78
N PHE A 379 -4.88 -4.11 2.06
CA PHE A 379 -4.48 -4.09 0.67
C PHE A 379 -3.08 -4.70 0.47
N HIS A 380 -2.17 -4.50 1.41
CA HIS A 380 -0.83 -5.09 1.32
C HIS A 380 -0.85 -6.62 1.39
N ALA A 381 -1.76 -7.20 2.19
CA ALA A 381 -1.98 -8.64 2.20
C ALA A 381 -2.46 -9.16 0.84
N LEU A 382 -3.18 -8.35 0.05
CA LEU A 382 -3.58 -8.71 -1.31
C LEU A 382 -2.41 -8.71 -2.27
N ILE A 383 -1.52 -7.72 -2.19
CA ILE A 383 -0.29 -7.71 -3.00
C ILE A 383 0.63 -8.86 -2.60
N SER A 384 0.82 -9.07 -1.29
CA SER A 384 1.62 -10.14 -0.70
C SER A 384 1.12 -11.55 -1.02
N SER A 385 -0.18 -11.73 -1.27
CA SER A 385 -0.76 -13.02 -1.71
C SER A 385 -1.07 -13.08 -3.22
N GLY A 386 -0.92 -11.95 -3.91
CA GLY A 386 -1.39 -11.75 -5.28
C GLY A 386 -0.26 -11.76 -6.28
N THR A 387 0.41 -10.61 -6.48
CA THR A 387 1.44 -10.44 -7.53
C THR A 387 2.81 -10.88 -7.05
N THR A 388 3.24 -10.44 -5.87
CA THR A 388 4.60 -10.68 -5.34
C THR A 388 5.02 -12.16 -5.28
N PRO A 389 4.20 -13.11 -4.78
CA PRO A 389 4.60 -14.52 -4.71
C PRO A 389 4.80 -15.16 -6.09
N LYS A 390 4.20 -14.57 -7.14
CA LYS A 390 4.31 -15.05 -8.54
C LYS A 390 5.57 -14.55 -9.25
N LEU A 391 6.30 -13.62 -8.63
CA LEU A 391 7.49 -12.99 -9.20
C LEU A 391 8.77 -13.27 -8.40
N LEU A 392 8.64 -13.84 -7.21
CA LEU A 392 9.73 -14.06 -6.25
C LEU A 392 10.73 -15.11 -6.73
N GLU A 393 12.03 -14.78 -6.76
CA GLU A 393 13.08 -15.74 -7.14
C GLU A 393 13.36 -16.75 -6.02
N LYS A 394 13.48 -16.26 -4.77
CA LYS A 394 13.90 -17.06 -3.62
C LYS A 394 13.14 -16.71 -2.34
N GLU A 395 12.91 -17.70 -1.48
CA GLU A 395 12.20 -17.51 -0.20
C GLU A 395 12.93 -16.55 0.75
N SER A 396 14.26 -16.53 0.75
CA SER A 396 15.07 -15.64 1.59
C SER A 396 14.88 -14.15 1.29
N GLN A 397 14.42 -13.82 0.08
CA GLN A 397 14.14 -12.45 -0.34
C GLN A 397 12.84 -11.90 0.28
N MET A 398 11.94 -12.76 0.77
CA MET A 398 10.64 -12.36 1.31
C MET A 398 10.74 -11.38 2.48
N ARG A 399 11.79 -11.49 3.31
CA ARG A 399 12.01 -10.55 4.42
C ARG A 399 12.29 -9.13 3.91
N LEU A 400 13.16 -9.01 2.91
CA LEU A 400 13.46 -7.74 2.29
C LEU A 400 12.24 -7.15 1.59
N ILE A 401 11.53 -7.96 0.80
CA ILE A 401 10.44 -7.51 -0.04
C ILE A 401 9.20 -7.18 0.79
N GLY A 402 8.69 -8.11 1.60
CA GLY A 402 7.48 -7.90 2.40
C GLY A 402 7.73 -7.00 3.61
N TYR A 403 8.56 -7.45 4.55
CA TYR A 403 8.82 -6.68 5.78
C TYR A 403 9.48 -5.32 5.46
N GLY A 404 10.51 -5.32 4.61
CA GLY A 404 11.22 -4.10 4.22
C GLY A 404 10.41 -3.14 3.34
N GLY A 405 9.53 -3.66 2.48
CA GLY A 405 8.59 -2.85 1.72
C GLY A 405 7.67 -2.04 2.62
N MET A 406 7.02 -2.70 3.60
CA MET A 406 6.14 -2.04 4.56
C MET A 406 6.87 -1.02 5.45
N LEU A 407 8.12 -1.29 5.85
CA LEU A 407 8.94 -0.29 6.57
C LEU A 407 9.17 0.97 5.73
N THR A 408 9.39 0.79 4.42
CA THR A 408 9.62 1.91 3.49
C THR A 408 8.35 2.73 3.35
N GLU A 409 7.18 2.10 3.23
CA GLU A 409 5.89 2.81 3.20
C GLU A 409 5.57 3.53 4.52
N SER A 410 5.86 2.90 5.65
CA SER A 410 5.71 3.54 6.96
C SER A 410 6.63 4.76 7.10
N PHE A 411 7.82 4.75 6.49
CA PHE A 411 8.67 5.94 6.42
C PHE A 411 8.06 7.06 5.55
N VAL A 412 7.43 6.70 4.42
CA VAL A 412 6.66 7.64 3.60
C VAL A 412 5.54 8.30 4.44
N ALA A 413 4.84 7.51 5.25
CA ALA A 413 3.78 8.01 6.11
C ALA A 413 4.28 9.00 7.19
N ILE A 414 5.48 8.78 7.74
CA ILE A 414 6.10 9.75 8.65
C ILE A 414 6.49 11.04 7.93
N MET A 415 7.00 10.97 6.69
CA MET A 415 7.30 12.20 5.93
C MET A 415 6.02 13.00 5.66
N ALA A 416 4.93 12.33 5.27
CA ALA A 416 3.64 12.97 5.04
C ALA A 416 3.05 13.59 6.32
N LEU A 417 3.19 12.91 7.47
CA LEU A 417 2.82 13.46 8.77
C LEU A 417 3.60 14.74 9.08
N ILE A 418 4.93 14.72 8.90
CA ILE A 418 5.79 15.87 9.15
C ILE A 418 5.39 17.05 8.25
N THR A 419 5.16 16.83 6.95
CA THR A 419 4.77 17.91 6.04
C THR A 419 3.48 18.61 6.44
N ALA A 420 2.53 17.90 7.06
CA ALA A 420 1.33 18.53 7.60
C ALA A 420 1.58 19.20 8.95
N ALA A 421 2.44 18.62 9.78
CA ALA A 421 2.70 19.08 11.14
C ALA A 421 3.52 20.38 11.22
N ILE A 422 4.32 20.67 10.20
CA ILE A 422 5.13 21.91 10.12
C ILE A 422 4.31 23.11 9.64
N LEU A 423 3.09 22.89 9.14
CA LEU A 423 2.24 23.96 8.66
C LEU A 423 1.58 24.68 9.83
N ASN A 424 1.45 26.01 9.69
CA ASN A 424 0.58 26.80 10.55
C ASN A 424 -0.81 26.14 10.59
N GLN A 425 -1.36 25.97 11.80
CA GLN A 425 -2.59 25.22 12.00
C GLN A 425 -3.80 25.87 11.30
N HIS A 426 -3.88 27.20 11.28
CA HIS A 426 -4.94 27.91 10.56
C HIS A 426 -4.87 27.64 9.05
N LEU A 427 -3.67 27.64 8.46
CA LEU A 427 -3.45 27.30 7.06
C LEU A 427 -3.79 25.83 6.77
N TYR A 428 -3.35 24.91 7.63
CA TYR A 428 -3.69 23.49 7.53
C TYR A 428 -5.21 23.27 7.47
N PHE A 429 -5.98 23.92 8.36
CA PHE A 429 -7.43 23.79 8.34
C PHE A 429 -8.08 24.54 7.18
N ALA A 430 -7.51 25.64 6.70
CA ALA A 430 -8.02 26.34 5.51
C ALA A 430 -7.95 25.46 4.25
N ILE A 431 -6.91 24.63 4.15
CA ILE A 431 -6.74 23.67 3.04
C ILE A 431 -7.65 22.44 3.22
N ASN A 432 -7.70 21.84 4.43
CA ASN A 432 -8.31 20.53 4.63
C ASN A 432 -9.77 20.54 5.10
N ALA A 433 -10.30 21.66 5.56
CA ALA A 433 -11.70 21.75 5.97
C ALA A 433 -12.65 21.78 4.75
N PRO A 434 -13.83 21.16 4.86
CA PRO A 434 -14.78 21.08 3.75
C PRO A 434 -15.28 22.47 3.34
N THR A 435 -15.53 22.66 2.05
CA THR A 435 -16.06 23.91 1.46
C THR A 435 -17.35 24.39 2.13
N ALA A 436 -18.16 23.47 2.67
CA ALA A 436 -19.36 23.80 3.43
C ALA A 436 -19.09 24.62 4.70
N ALA A 437 -17.86 24.56 5.24
CA ALA A 437 -17.46 25.25 6.46
C ALA A 437 -16.64 26.52 6.17
N THR A 438 -15.67 26.44 5.26
CA THR A 438 -14.75 27.54 4.89
C THR A 438 -15.28 28.45 3.79
N GLY A 439 -16.34 28.06 3.08
CA GLY A 439 -16.80 28.74 1.88
C GLY A 439 -15.82 28.56 0.71
N THR A 440 -15.82 29.50 -0.25
CA THR A 440 -15.00 29.44 -1.47
C THR A 440 -13.94 30.54 -1.55
N THR A 441 -13.88 31.44 -0.57
CA THR A 441 -12.99 32.61 -0.60
C THR A 441 -11.98 32.53 0.54
N ALA A 442 -10.82 33.19 0.36
CA ALA A 442 -9.80 33.30 1.41
C ALA A 442 -10.34 33.98 2.68
N GLN A 443 -11.24 34.96 2.53
CA GLN A 443 -11.84 35.67 3.66
C GLN A 443 -12.72 34.74 4.52
N THR A 444 -13.66 34.05 3.89
CA THR A 444 -14.55 33.12 4.61
C THR A 444 -13.77 31.98 5.26
N ALA A 445 -12.69 31.53 4.63
CA ALA A 445 -11.81 30.52 5.20
C ALA A 445 -11.07 31.04 6.44
N ALA A 446 -10.49 32.25 6.37
CA ALA A 446 -9.80 32.89 7.50
C ALA A 446 -10.75 33.06 8.71
N ASP A 447 -11.96 33.57 8.47
CA ASP A 447 -12.96 33.78 9.53
C ASP A 447 -13.32 32.46 10.22
N TYR A 448 -13.51 31.40 9.43
CA TYR A 448 -13.82 30.07 9.96
C TYR A 448 -12.67 29.50 10.81
N VAL A 449 -11.44 29.45 10.27
CA VAL A 449 -10.32 28.79 10.96
C VAL A 449 -9.86 29.55 12.19
N ASN A 450 -10.01 30.88 12.21
CA ASN A 450 -9.74 31.70 13.39
C ASN A 450 -10.77 31.47 14.51
N GLY A 451 -11.99 31.05 14.15
CA GLY A 451 -13.03 30.65 15.11
C GLY A 451 -12.82 29.26 15.74
N LEU A 452 -11.85 28.46 15.29
CA LEU A 452 -11.63 27.09 15.76
C LEU A 452 -10.86 27.00 17.09
N GLY A 453 -10.39 28.12 17.66
CA GLY A 453 -9.63 28.12 18.90
C GLY A 453 -8.28 27.41 18.78
N LEU A 454 -7.59 27.62 17.65
CA LEU A 454 -6.31 27.00 17.35
C LEU A 454 -5.16 27.72 18.09
N SER A 455 -4.06 27.00 18.30
CA SER A 455 -2.81 27.59 18.74
C SER A 455 -2.12 28.33 17.59
N GLY A 456 -1.51 29.48 17.89
CA GLY A 456 -0.78 30.29 16.91
C GLY A 456 -1.41 31.67 16.70
N GLN A 457 -0.83 32.44 15.79
CA GLN A 457 -1.41 33.71 15.37
C GLN A 457 -2.56 33.45 14.38
N PRO A 458 -3.71 34.15 14.52
CA PRO A 458 -4.79 34.10 13.55
C PRO A 458 -4.29 34.42 12.14
N ILE A 459 -4.81 33.73 11.13
CA ILE A 459 -4.44 33.94 9.73
C ILE A 459 -5.34 34.99 9.08
N THR A 460 -4.79 35.77 8.17
CA THR A 460 -5.52 36.74 7.35
C THR A 460 -5.87 36.16 5.99
N ALA A 461 -6.90 36.72 5.35
CA ALA A 461 -7.25 36.36 3.97
C ALA A 461 -6.09 36.61 2.99
N GLN A 462 -5.31 37.68 3.23
CA GLN A 462 -4.16 38.02 2.39
C GLN A 462 -3.05 36.96 2.49
N GLU A 463 -2.78 36.42 3.68
CA GLU A 463 -1.81 35.33 3.86
C GLU A 463 -2.25 34.05 3.16
N ILE A 464 -3.55 33.72 3.18
CA ILE A 464 -4.09 32.57 2.44
C ILE A 464 -3.92 32.77 0.92
N THR A 465 -4.23 33.98 0.42
CA THR A 465 -4.05 34.31 -1.01
C THR A 465 -2.57 34.26 -1.39
N ALA A 466 -1.69 34.85 -0.59
CA ALA A 466 -0.24 34.83 -0.84
C ALA A 466 0.33 33.41 -0.80
N ALA A 467 -0.18 32.55 0.09
CA ALA A 467 0.18 31.14 0.12
C ALA A 467 -0.24 30.42 -1.17
N ALA A 468 -1.44 30.71 -1.71
CA ALA A 468 -1.89 30.15 -2.99
C ALA A 468 -1.02 30.62 -4.17
N GLU A 469 -0.75 31.93 -4.25
CA GLU A 469 0.10 32.52 -5.29
C GLU A 469 1.53 31.96 -5.23
N GLY A 470 2.09 31.76 -4.04
CA GLY A 470 3.43 31.21 -3.86
C GLY A 470 3.61 29.77 -4.37
N VAL A 471 2.52 29.01 -4.49
CA VAL A 471 2.53 27.67 -5.11
C VAL A 471 1.99 27.65 -6.54
N GLY A 472 1.66 28.82 -7.11
CA GLY A 472 1.17 28.93 -8.49
C GLY A 472 -0.32 28.56 -8.66
N GLU A 473 -1.11 28.61 -7.58
CA GLU A 473 -2.51 28.20 -7.58
C GLU A 473 -3.46 29.38 -7.37
N HIS A 474 -4.63 29.35 -8.02
CA HIS A 474 -5.65 30.39 -7.84
C HIS A 474 -6.26 30.38 -6.44
N SER A 475 -6.35 29.20 -5.82
CA SER A 475 -6.82 29.04 -4.46
C SER A 475 -6.32 27.72 -3.87
N ILE A 476 -6.06 27.72 -2.58
CA ILE A 476 -5.73 26.52 -1.79
C ILE A 476 -6.85 26.17 -0.79
N VAL A 477 -7.91 26.98 -0.73
CA VAL A 477 -9.03 26.80 0.20
C VAL A 477 -9.81 25.53 -0.16
N SER A 478 -10.04 24.67 0.84
CA SER A 478 -10.82 23.43 0.71
C SER A 478 -10.36 22.49 -0.39
N ARG A 479 -9.07 22.49 -0.70
CA ARG A 479 -8.45 21.44 -1.50
C ARG A 479 -8.24 20.21 -0.61
N THR A 480 -9.36 19.63 -0.19
CA THR A 480 -9.43 18.50 0.74
C THR A 480 -8.84 17.22 0.13
N GLY A 481 -8.61 16.21 0.98
CA GLY A 481 -8.08 14.91 0.55
C GLY A 481 -6.58 14.74 0.78
N GLY A 482 -5.93 15.62 1.55
CA GLY A 482 -4.56 15.47 2.05
C GLY A 482 -3.46 15.70 1.02
N ALA A 483 -3.67 15.35 -0.24
CA ALA A 483 -2.71 15.54 -1.34
C ALA A 483 -2.19 16.99 -1.45
N PRO A 484 -3.06 18.02 -1.45
CA PRO A 484 -2.61 19.40 -1.63
C PRO A 484 -1.82 19.90 -0.41
N THR A 485 -2.17 19.43 0.79
CA THR A 485 -1.47 19.76 2.03
C THR A 485 -0.08 19.11 2.11
N LEU A 486 0.03 17.85 1.67
CA LEU A 486 1.32 17.18 1.51
C LEU A 486 2.20 17.97 0.54
N ALA A 487 1.65 18.30 -0.64
CA ALA A 487 2.36 19.05 -1.66
C ALA A 487 2.82 20.43 -1.16
N PHE A 488 1.95 21.13 -0.43
CA PHE A 488 2.26 22.40 0.18
C PHE A 488 3.40 22.26 1.20
N GLY A 489 3.28 21.36 2.18
CA GLY A 489 4.32 21.15 3.19
C GLY A 489 5.65 20.64 2.61
N MET A 490 5.60 19.80 1.57
CA MET A 490 6.81 19.40 0.84
C MET A 490 7.46 20.60 0.13
N SER A 491 6.67 21.48 -0.50
CA SER A 491 7.18 22.69 -1.11
C SER A 491 7.82 23.63 -0.07
N GLU A 492 7.23 23.75 1.13
CA GLU A 492 7.76 24.55 2.25
C GLU A 492 9.14 24.07 2.70
N VAL A 493 9.37 22.76 2.75
CA VAL A 493 10.70 22.23 3.10
C VAL A 493 11.68 22.36 1.94
N LEU A 494 11.28 21.97 0.74
CA LEU A 494 12.22 21.82 -0.37
C LEU A 494 12.67 23.14 -0.98
N HIS A 495 11.82 24.18 -1.00
CA HIS A 495 12.25 25.48 -1.53
C HIS A 495 13.37 26.12 -0.68
N GLN A 496 13.37 25.89 0.65
CA GLN A 496 14.39 26.42 1.56
C GLN A 496 15.77 25.80 1.32
N VAL A 497 15.80 24.54 0.86
CA VAL A 497 17.05 23.79 0.68
C VAL A 497 17.48 23.74 -0.79
N PHE A 498 16.52 23.67 -1.71
CA PHE A 498 16.73 23.43 -3.14
C PHE A 498 16.00 24.47 -3.99
N GLY A 499 16.73 25.52 -4.37
CA GLY A 499 16.36 26.44 -5.45
C GLY A 499 15.50 27.65 -5.08
N GLY A 500 15.26 27.91 -3.79
CA GLY A 500 14.62 29.14 -3.30
C GLY A 500 13.15 29.29 -3.67
N GLU A 501 12.56 30.44 -3.34
CA GLU A 501 11.13 30.74 -3.53
C GLU A 501 10.63 30.52 -4.97
N SER A 502 11.48 30.76 -5.98
CA SER A 502 11.10 30.57 -7.39
C SER A 502 10.76 29.13 -7.76
N LEU A 503 11.22 28.13 -7.00
CA LEU A 503 10.90 26.72 -7.24
C LEU A 503 9.76 26.20 -6.37
N LYS A 504 9.12 27.03 -5.54
CA LYS A 504 8.05 26.58 -4.64
C LYS A 504 6.86 26.00 -5.40
N ALA A 505 6.38 26.70 -6.43
CA ALA A 505 5.34 26.20 -7.33
C ALA A 505 5.76 24.90 -8.04
N PHE A 506 7.01 24.81 -8.49
CA PHE A 506 7.55 23.59 -9.08
C PHE A 506 7.48 22.41 -8.10
N TRP A 507 7.93 22.58 -6.86
CA TRP A 507 7.89 21.53 -5.84
C TRP A 507 6.47 21.12 -5.46
N TYR A 508 5.53 22.07 -5.41
CA TYR A 508 4.12 21.81 -5.16
C TYR A 508 3.50 20.94 -6.27
N HIS A 509 3.58 21.37 -7.52
CA HIS A 509 3.03 20.60 -8.65
C HIS A 509 3.76 19.26 -8.85
N PHE A 510 5.07 19.24 -8.61
CA PHE A 510 5.85 18.01 -8.59
C PHE A 510 5.31 17.01 -7.57
N ALA A 511 4.99 17.45 -6.35
CA ALA A 511 4.45 16.61 -5.29
C ALA A 511 3.05 16.06 -5.63
N ILE A 512 2.16 16.88 -6.21
CA ILE A 512 0.83 16.41 -6.66
C ILE A 512 0.96 15.31 -7.73
N MET A 513 1.80 15.53 -8.73
CA MET A 513 2.00 14.55 -9.81
C MET A 513 2.70 13.29 -9.29
N PHE A 514 3.70 13.45 -8.41
CA PHE A 514 4.36 12.36 -7.70
C PHE A 514 3.35 11.48 -6.97
N GLU A 515 2.41 12.08 -6.24
CA GLU A 515 1.36 11.33 -5.57
C GLU A 515 0.43 10.63 -6.56
N ALA A 516 -0.04 11.32 -7.60
CA ALA A 516 -0.89 10.70 -8.61
C ALA A 516 -0.22 9.47 -9.27
N LEU A 517 1.10 9.53 -9.48
CA LEU A 517 1.87 8.38 -9.95
C LEU A 517 1.84 7.21 -8.94
N PHE A 518 1.90 7.48 -7.63
CA PHE A 518 1.79 6.44 -6.61
C PHE A 518 0.46 5.72 -6.65
N ILE A 519 -0.62 6.47 -6.74
CA ILE A 519 -1.96 5.90 -6.68
C ILE A 519 -2.22 5.07 -7.93
N LEU A 520 -1.74 5.51 -9.10
CA LEU A 520 -1.94 4.79 -10.35
C LEU A 520 -1.25 3.43 -10.38
N THR A 521 -0.06 3.27 -9.78
CA THR A 521 0.59 1.95 -9.68
C THR A 521 -0.19 0.98 -8.79
N THR A 522 -0.80 1.50 -7.71
CA THR A 522 -1.69 0.71 -6.84
C THR A 522 -2.94 0.25 -7.58
N VAL A 523 -3.54 1.11 -8.41
CA VAL A 523 -4.71 0.74 -9.24
C VAL A 523 -4.36 -0.39 -10.23
N ASP A 524 -3.17 -0.36 -10.83
CA ASP A 524 -2.71 -1.39 -11.78
C ASP A 524 -2.50 -2.75 -11.13
N ALA A 525 -1.65 -2.77 -10.10
CA ALA A 525 -1.35 -3.98 -9.36
C ALA A 525 -2.63 -4.53 -8.72
N GLY A 526 -3.46 -3.65 -8.16
CA GLY A 526 -4.72 -4.04 -7.56
C GLY A 526 -5.73 -4.61 -8.57
N THR A 527 -5.86 -4.02 -9.77
CA THR A 527 -6.76 -4.58 -10.81
C THR A 527 -6.33 -5.99 -11.21
N ARG A 528 -5.01 -6.23 -11.32
CA ARG A 528 -4.48 -7.57 -11.58
C ARG A 528 -4.75 -8.54 -10.42
N VAL A 529 -4.60 -8.11 -9.17
CA VAL A 529 -4.91 -8.97 -8.01
C VAL A 529 -6.40 -9.29 -7.92
N ALA A 530 -7.26 -8.30 -8.16
CA ALA A 530 -8.71 -8.50 -8.20
C ALA A 530 -9.12 -9.50 -9.29
N ARG A 531 -8.45 -9.49 -10.46
CA ARG A 531 -8.61 -10.54 -11.47
C ARG A 531 -8.24 -11.91 -10.92
N PHE A 532 -7.08 -12.07 -10.28
CA PHE A 532 -6.68 -13.36 -9.70
C PHE A 532 -7.69 -13.87 -8.69
N MET A 533 -8.18 -12.99 -7.82
CA MET A 533 -9.21 -13.32 -6.83
C MET A 533 -10.53 -13.76 -7.47
N LEU A 534 -10.97 -13.09 -8.53
CA LEU A 534 -12.16 -13.48 -9.27
C LEU A 534 -11.98 -14.82 -9.98
N SER A 535 -10.82 -15.04 -10.62
CA SER A 535 -10.48 -16.31 -11.27
C SER A 535 -10.44 -17.47 -10.27
N ASP A 536 -9.78 -17.29 -9.13
CA ASP A 536 -9.73 -18.27 -8.03
C ASP A 536 -11.13 -18.56 -7.48
N GLY A 537 -11.92 -17.51 -7.22
CA GLY A 537 -13.28 -17.59 -6.69
C GLY A 537 -14.21 -18.36 -7.62
N LEU A 538 -14.25 -17.99 -8.90
CA LEU A 538 -15.07 -18.65 -9.91
C LEU A 538 -14.61 -20.09 -10.18
N GLY A 539 -13.30 -20.34 -10.11
CA GLY A 539 -12.71 -21.68 -10.25
C GLY A 539 -13.19 -22.70 -9.22
N ASN A 540 -13.82 -22.26 -8.13
CA ASN A 540 -14.38 -23.13 -7.10
C ASN A 540 -15.77 -23.70 -7.43
N PHE A 541 -16.50 -23.14 -8.41
CA PHE A 541 -17.85 -23.61 -8.78
C PHE A 541 -17.86 -24.90 -9.64
N GLY A 542 -16.69 -25.40 -10.06
CA GLY A 542 -16.57 -26.62 -10.83
C GLY A 542 -17.01 -26.49 -12.30
N GLY A 543 -17.18 -27.62 -12.99
CA GLY A 543 -17.59 -27.65 -14.40
C GLY A 543 -16.60 -26.91 -15.33
N PRO A 544 -17.11 -26.18 -16.35
CA PRO A 544 -16.28 -25.39 -17.27
C PRO A 544 -15.43 -24.31 -16.57
N LEU A 545 -15.91 -23.77 -15.44
CA LEU A 545 -15.22 -22.73 -14.67
C LEU A 545 -13.96 -23.23 -13.96
N LYS A 546 -13.77 -24.55 -13.82
CA LYS A 546 -12.53 -25.14 -13.27
C LYS A 546 -11.29 -24.73 -14.06
N LYS A 547 -11.44 -24.43 -15.37
CA LYS A 547 -10.35 -23.93 -16.22
C LYS A 547 -9.80 -22.58 -15.74
N LEU A 548 -10.56 -21.78 -14.99
CA LEU A 548 -10.08 -20.52 -14.40
C LEU A 548 -9.00 -20.70 -13.34
N ARG A 549 -8.81 -21.92 -12.83
CA ARG A 549 -7.69 -22.25 -11.94
C ARG A 549 -6.35 -22.32 -12.67
N ASP A 550 -6.37 -22.45 -14.00
CA ASP A 550 -5.15 -22.41 -14.79
C ASP A 550 -4.79 -20.93 -15.08
N PRO A 551 -3.72 -20.40 -14.47
CA PRO A 551 -3.31 -19.02 -14.69
C PRO A 551 -2.84 -18.76 -16.12
N SER A 552 -2.54 -19.80 -16.90
CA SER A 552 -2.12 -19.68 -18.31
C SER A 552 -3.32 -19.56 -19.27
N TRP A 553 -4.55 -19.75 -18.78
CA TRP A 553 -5.73 -19.63 -19.63
C TRP A 553 -6.12 -18.17 -19.90
N ARG A 554 -5.58 -17.64 -21.00
CA ARG A 554 -5.71 -16.22 -21.39
C ARG A 554 -7.15 -15.73 -21.52
N VAL A 555 -8.03 -16.48 -22.17
CA VAL A 555 -9.42 -16.05 -22.38
C VAL A 555 -10.13 -15.88 -21.03
N GLY A 556 -9.93 -16.81 -20.09
CA GLY A 556 -10.46 -16.70 -18.74
C GLY A 556 -9.92 -15.48 -17.99
N ALA A 557 -8.62 -15.24 -18.08
CA ALA A 557 -7.97 -14.07 -17.49
C ALA A 557 -8.50 -12.74 -18.08
N TRP A 558 -8.74 -12.66 -19.39
CA TRP A 558 -9.27 -11.47 -20.05
C TRP A 558 -10.71 -11.20 -19.64
N VAL A 559 -11.56 -12.23 -19.63
CA VAL A 559 -12.96 -12.12 -19.18
C VAL A 559 -13.02 -11.65 -17.72
N CYS A 560 -12.21 -12.25 -16.84
CA CYS A 560 -12.13 -11.82 -15.44
C CYS A 560 -11.64 -10.37 -15.31
N SER A 561 -10.67 -9.94 -16.14
CA SER A 561 -10.20 -8.54 -16.16
C SER A 561 -11.33 -7.58 -16.54
N VAL A 562 -12.08 -7.90 -17.60
CA VAL A 562 -13.19 -7.07 -18.07
C VAL A 562 -14.26 -6.95 -16.99
N ILE A 563 -14.62 -8.04 -16.30
CA ILE A 563 -15.60 -8.02 -15.21
C ILE A 563 -15.12 -7.13 -14.06
N VAL A 564 -13.87 -7.30 -13.62
CA VAL A 564 -13.29 -6.52 -12.53
C VAL A 564 -13.24 -5.03 -12.88
N VAL A 565 -12.74 -4.71 -14.08
CA VAL A 565 -12.61 -3.32 -14.55
C VAL A 565 -13.96 -2.67 -14.77
N ALA A 566 -14.94 -3.39 -15.29
CA ALA A 566 -16.31 -2.90 -15.38
C ALA A 566 -16.91 -2.64 -13.99
N ALA A 567 -16.65 -3.53 -13.02
CA ALA A 567 -17.16 -3.39 -11.66
C ALA A 567 -16.61 -2.13 -10.98
N TRP A 568 -15.28 -1.98 -10.85
CA TRP A 568 -14.73 -0.78 -10.18
C TRP A 568 -14.86 0.47 -11.05
N GLY A 569 -14.79 0.35 -12.38
CA GLY A 569 -14.96 1.45 -13.32
C GLY A 569 -16.36 2.03 -13.32
N SER A 570 -17.40 1.20 -13.16
CA SER A 570 -18.79 1.68 -13.00
C SER A 570 -18.96 2.51 -11.73
N ILE A 571 -18.33 2.08 -10.63
CA ILE A 571 -18.33 2.81 -9.36
C ILE A 571 -17.55 4.12 -9.54
N LEU A 572 -16.39 4.11 -10.22
CA LEU A 572 -15.62 5.33 -10.54
C LEU A 572 -16.46 6.35 -11.30
N LEU A 573 -17.13 5.93 -12.38
CA LEU A 573 -17.96 6.82 -13.19
C LEU A 573 -19.10 7.40 -12.37
N MET A 574 -19.78 6.58 -11.56
CA MET A 574 -20.78 7.06 -10.60
C MET A 574 -20.19 8.08 -9.63
N GLY A 575 -18.96 7.86 -9.16
CA GLY A 575 -18.22 8.76 -8.28
C GLY A 575 -17.92 10.13 -8.88
N VAL A 576 -17.69 10.19 -10.18
CA VAL A 576 -17.33 11.42 -10.90
C VAL A 576 -18.57 12.18 -11.39
N THR A 577 -19.62 11.47 -11.79
CA THR A 577 -20.85 12.09 -12.33
C THR A 577 -21.84 12.51 -11.26
N ASP A 578 -21.69 12.03 -10.02
CA ASP A 578 -22.56 12.37 -8.91
C ASP A 578 -21.79 13.04 -7.75
N PRO A 579 -21.67 14.39 -7.75
CA PRO A 579 -20.82 15.15 -6.83
C PRO A 579 -21.16 14.97 -5.35
N LEU A 580 -22.42 14.67 -5.05
CA LEU A 580 -22.94 14.49 -3.69
C LEU A 580 -23.37 13.03 -3.41
N GLY A 581 -23.43 12.20 -4.45
CA GLY A 581 -24.07 10.89 -4.45
C GLY A 581 -23.23 9.69 -4.89
N GLY A 582 -21.92 9.81 -5.19
CA GLY A 582 -21.14 8.68 -5.71
C GLY A 582 -20.11 8.05 -4.74
N ILE A 583 -18.84 8.46 -4.86
CA ILE A 583 -17.66 7.84 -4.19
C ILE A 583 -17.10 8.68 -3.05
N ASN A 584 -17.26 10.02 -3.03
CA ASN A 584 -16.74 10.85 -1.93
C ASN A 584 -17.26 10.38 -0.56
N THR A 585 -18.43 9.76 -0.58
CA THR A 585 -19.10 9.19 0.58
C THR A 585 -18.58 7.76 0.91
N LEU A 586 -17.97 7.04 -0.05
CA LEU A 586 -17.28 5.75 0.17
C LEU A 586 -15.88 5.91 0.78
N PHE A 587 -15.30 7.12 0.78
CA PHE A 587 -13.99 7.37 1.40
C PHE A 587 -13.95 7.03 2.91
N PRO A 588 -14.97 7.38 3.73
CA PRO A 588 -15.11 6.84 5.09
C PRO A 588 -15.13 5.31 5.20
N LEU A 589 -15.64 4.61 4.17
CA LEU A 589 -15.69 3.16 4.11
C LEU A 589 -14.35 2.56 3.70
N PHE A 590 -13.51 3.30 2.96
CA PHE A 590 -12.19 2.86 2.51
C PHE A 590 -11.32 2.38 3.68
N GLY A 591 -11.15 3.20 4.72
CA GLY A 591 -10.30 2.85 5.85
C GLY A 591 -10.80 1.63 6.62
N ILE A 592 -12.12 1.58 6.89
CA ILE A 592 -12.75 0.46 7.60
C ILE A 592 -12.65 -0.82 6.77
N ALA A 593 -12.97 -0.76 5.48
CA ALA A 593 -12.89 -1.91 4.59
C ALA A 593 -11.45 -2.44 4.45
N ASN A 594 -10.46 -1.55 4.37
CA ASN A 594 -9.05 -1.92 4.34
C ASN A 594 -8.61 -2.63 5.63
N GLN A 595 -9.07 -2.16 6.79
CA GLN A 595 -8.76 -2.82 8.06
C GLN A 595 -9.51 -4.14 8.25
N LEU A 596 -10.77 -4.23 7.81
CA LEU A 596 -11.53 -5.48 7.80
C LEU A 596 -10.82 -6.57 6.96
N LEU A 597 -10.18 -6.16 5.87
CA LEU A 597 -9.34 -7.02 5.05
C LEU A 597 -8.04 -7.43 5.77
N ALA A 598 -7.41 -6.53 6.53
CA ALA A 598 -6.27 -6.85 7.40
C ALA A 598 -6.65 -7.89 8.46
N ALA A 599 -7.83 -7.75 9.08
CA ALA A 599 -8.36 -8.70 10.04
C ALA A 599 -8.56 -10.11 9.43
N ILE A 600 -9.05 -10.20 8.18
CA ILE A 600 -9.13 -11.48 7.45
C ILE A 600 -7.73 -12.06 7.27
N ALA A 601 -6.76 -11.26 6.84
CA ALA A 601 -5.39 -11.71 6.61
C ALA A 601 -4.73 -12.21 7.89
N LEU A 602 -4.76 -11.42 8.95
CA LEU A 602 -4.20 -11.78 10.26
C LEU A 602 -4.90 -12.98 10.89
N THR A 603 -6.20 -13.17 10.65
CA THR A 603 -6.93 -14.39 11.06
C THR A 603 -6.35 -15.62 10.37
N VAL A 604 -6.22 -15.58 9.03
CA VAL A 604 -5.66 -16.70 8.27
C VAL A 604 -4.23 -16.99 8.70
N VAL A 605 -3.40 -15.96 8.83
CA VAL A 605 -2.00 -16.08 9.28
C VAL A 605 -1.93 -16.74 10.67
N THR A 606 -2.72 -16.25 11.63
CA THR A 606 -2.72 -16.77 13.01
C THR A 606 -3.12 -18.24 13.04
N VAL A 607 -4.16 -18.63 12.29
CA VAL A 607 -4.60 -20.02 12.18
C VAL A 607 -3.51 -20.89 11.57
N VAL A 608 -2.85 -20.45 10.50
CA VAL A 608 -1.75 -21.21 9.87
C VAL A 608 -0.57 -21.40 10.82
N VAL A 609 -0.20 -20.37 11.60
CA VAL A 609 0.87 -20.49 12.62
C VAL A 609 0.50 -21.52 13.69
N ILE A 610 -0.74 -21.53 14.17
CA ILE A 610 -1.22 -22.52 15.14
C ILE A 610 -1.23 -23.94 14.53
N LYS A 611 -1.74 -24.09 13.30
CA LYS A 611 -1.77 -25.38 12.58
C LYS A 611 -0.37 -25.95 12.31
N ARG A 612 0.66 -25.10 12.20
CA ARG A 612 2.08 -25.50 12.11
C ARG A 612 2.67 -25.98 13.44
N GLY A 613 1.90 -25.99 14.53
CA GLY A 613 2.39 -26.33 15.87
C GLY A 613 3.22 -25.21 16.52
N LEU A 614 3.21 -24.01 15.95
CA LEU A 614 4.01 -22.86 16.42
C LEU A 614 3.22 -21.97 17.40
N VAL A 615 2.40 -22.58 18.26
CA VAL A 615 1.49 -21.88 19.19
C VAL A 615 2.23 -20.87 20.08
N LYS A 616 3.45 -21.19 20.50
CA LYS A 616 4.33 -20.30 21.28
C LYS A 616 4.58 -18.94 20.58
N TRP A 617 4.51 -18.90 19.25
CA TRP A 617 4.75 -17.72 18.43
C TRP A 617 3.47 -17.12 17.84
N ALA A 618 2.29 -17.69 18.14
CA ALA A 618 1.01 -17.23 17.61
C ALA A 618 0.64 -15.81 18.10
N TRP A 619 1.25 -15.32 19.19
CA TRP A 619 1.07 -13.95 19.65
C TRP A 619 1.60 -12.91 18.65
N ILE A 620 2.58 -13.26 17.80
CA ILE A 620 3.18 -12.35 16.82
C ILE A 620 2.12 -11.83 15.82
N PRO A 621 1.34 -12.68 15.15
CA PRO A 621 0.19 -12.23 14.35
C PRO A 621 -1.09 -12.04 15.17
N GLY A 622 -1.25 -12.74 16.30
CA GLY A 622 -2.48 -12.74 17.10
C GLY A 622 -2.72 -11.45 17.89
N LEU A 623 -1.68 -10.80 18.43
CA LEU A 623 -1.85 -9.52 19.13
C LEU A 623 -2.25 -8.40 18.17
N PRO A 624 -1.59 -8.22 16.99
CA PRO A 624 -2.08 -7.33 15.93
C PRO A 624 -3.53 -7.62 15.52
N LEU A 625 -3.90 -8.90 15.37
CA LEU A 625 -5.26 -9.30 15.01
C LEU A 625 -6.30 -8.79 16.02
N LEU A 626 -6.04 -9.01 17.31
CA LEU A 626 -6.97 -8.59 18.37
C LEU A 626 -7.08 -7.07 18.44
N TRP A 627 -5.96 -6.36 18.29
CA TRP A 627 -5.95 -4.90 18.24
C TRP A 627 -6.76 -4.37 17.05
N ASP A 628 -6.48 -4.87 15.85
CA ASP A 628 -7.18 -4.49 14.63
C ASP A 628 -8.68 -4.78 14.71
N LEU A 629 -9.07 -5.98 15.14
CA LEU A 629 -10.49 -6.30 15.35
C LEU A 629 -11.15 -5.35 16.36
N THR A 630 -10.47 -5.00 17.44
CA THR A 630 -11.01 -4.09 18.46
C THR A 630 -11.24 -2.70 17.88
N VAL A 631 -10.24 -2.13 17.22
CA VAL A 631 -10.31 -0.82 16.55
C VAL A 631 -11.42 -0.83 15.50
N THR A 632 -11.37 -1.80 14.60
CA THR A 632 -12.18 -1.84 13.39
C THR A 632 -13.63 -2.15 13.69
N MET A 633 -13.90 -3.11 14.58
CA MET A 633 -15.28 -3.39 15.00
C MET A 633 -15.87 -2.23 15.82
N THR A 634 -15.07 -1.53 16.62
CA THR A 634 -15.55 -0.31 17.30
C THR A 634 -15.87 0.79 16.29
N ALA A 635 -15.04 0.99 15.27
CA ALA A 635 -15.28 1.99 14.23
C ALA A 635 -16.53 1.65 13.42
N SER A 636 -16.68 0.39 12.99
CA SER A 636 -17.88 -0.10 12.32
C SER A 636 -19.12 0.08 13.20
N TRP A 637 -19.05 -0.26 14.48
CA TRP A 637 -20.15 -0.06 15.42
C TRP A 637 -20.57 1.40 15.51
N GLN A 638 -19.61 2.32 15.70
CA GLN A 638 -19.90 3.76 15.77
C GLN A 638 -20.48 4.29 14.46
N LYS A 639 -19.93 3.88 13.30
CA LYS A 639 -20.46 4.27 11.99
C LYS A 639 -21.86 3.73 11.71
N ILE A 640 -22.22 2.56 12.23
CA ILE A 640 -23.55 1.98 12.04
C ILE A 640 -24.54 2.60 13.04
N PHE A 641 -24.22 2.65 14.32
CA PHE A 641 -25.19 2.88 15.40
C PHE A 641 -25.08 4.23 16.11
N SER A 642 -24.11 5.09 15.80
CA SER A 642 -23.98 6.38 16.49
C SER A 642 -25.20 7.28 16.29
N ALA A 643 -25.60 7.95 17.36
CA ALA A 643 -26.66 8.96 17.34
C ALA A 643 -26.19 10.33 16.82
N ASP A 644 -24.89 10.52 16.61
CA ASP A 644 -24.35 11.71 15.95
C ASP A 644 -24.43 11.54 14.42
N PRO A 645 -25.18 12.37 13.69
CA PRO A 645 -25.30 12.28 12.23
C PRO A 645 -23.99 12.53 11.47
N LYS A 646 -22.96 13.10 12.09
CA LYS A 646 -21.62 13.23 11.48
C LYS A 646 -20.84 11.92 11.51
N VAL A 647 -21.25 10.99 12.38
CA VAL A 647 -20.59 9.69 12.57
C VAL A 647 -21.46 8.55 12.06
N GLY A 648 -22.73 8.48 12.47
CA GLY A 648 -23.64 7.37 12.20
C GLY A 648 -24.37 7.47 10.86
N TYR A 649 -24.15 6.49 9.97
CA TYR A 649 -24.77 6.41 8.65
C TYR A 649 -26.30 6.35 8.72
N TRP A 650 -26.86 5.51 9.59
CA TRP A 650 -28.31 5.37 9.72
C TRP A 650 -28.98 6.60 10.36
N LYS A 651 -28.28 7.29 11.26
CA LYS A 651 -28.78 8.54 11.81
C LYS A 651 -28.82 9.63 10.75
N GLN A 652 -27.75 9.77 9.98
CA GLN A 652 -27.71 10.69 8.83
C GLN A 652 -28.81 10.37 7.84
N HIS A 653 -28.97 9.10 7.45
CA HIS A 653 -30.03 8.62 6.57
C HIS A 653 -31.42 9.07 7.05
N SER A 654 -31.75 8.78 8.32
CA SER A 654 -33.06 9.12 8.90
C SER A 654 -33.35 10.63 8.89
N GLN A 655 -32.33 11.48 9.06
CA GLN A 655 -32.50 12.93 9.03
C GLN A 655 -32.77 13.45 7.63
N TYR A 656 -32.09 12.90 6.63
CA TYR A 656 -32.30 13.28 5.23
C TYR A 656 -33.65 12.77 4.71
N VAL A 657 -34.07 11.56 5.09
CA VAL A 657 -35.43 11.06 4.80
C VAL A 657 -36.49 11.96 5.42
N ALA A 658 -36.35 12.31 6.71
CA ALA A 658 -37.28 13.22 7.38
C ALA A 658 -37.29 14.63 6.74
N ALA A 659 -36.15 15.10 6.21
CA ALA A 659 -36.08 16.36 5.47
C ALA A 659 -36.82 16.29 4.13
N GLN A 660 -36.67 15.17 3.41
CA GLN A 660 -37.40 14.89 2.15
C GLN A 660 -38.91 14.81 2.41
N GLU A 661 -39.34 14.06 3.42
CA GLU A 661 -40.75 13.92 3.82
C GLU A 661 -41.36 15.26 4.27
N ALA A 662 -40.56 16.13 4.89
CA ALA A 662 -40.96 17.49 5.27
C ALA A 662 -40.98 18.47 4.07
N GLY A 663 -40.72 18.01 2.85
CA GLY A 663 -40.73 18.83 1.63
C GLY A 663 -39.64 19.90 1.59
N LYS A 664 -38.51 19.69 2.30
CA LYS A 664 -37.41 20.66 2.30
C LYS A 664 -36.69 20.67 0.96
N SER A 665 -36.44 21.86 0.42
CA SER A 665 -35.66 22.05 -0.81
C SER A 665 -34.14 21.93 -0.59
N SER A 666 -33.67 22.06 0.66
CA SER A 666 -32.26 21.91 1.05
C SER A 666 -32.16 21.40 2.49
N PHE A 667 -31.12 20.61 2.78
CA PHE A 667 -30.84 20.11 4.13
C PHE A 667 -29.37 19.73 4.32
N GLY A 668 -28.76 20.22 5.39
CA GLY A 668 -27.34 19.97 5.70
C GLY A 668 -26.45 20.47 4.56
N ALA A 669 -25.68 19.56 3.95
CA ALA A 669 -24.82 19.88 2.80
C ALA A 669 -25.55 19.86 1.44
N ALA A 670 -26.79 19.35 1.38
CA ALA A 670 -27.57 19.27 0.15
C ALA A 670 -28.32 20.59 -0.10
N LYS A 671 -28.15 21.15 -1.30
CA LYS A 671 -28.66 22.44 -1.76
C LYS A 671 -29.93 22.33 -2.60
N ASN A 672 -30.26 21.14 -3.09
CA ASN A 672 -31.47 20.87 -3.88
C ASN A 672 -32.06 19.48 -3.54
N PRO A 673 -33.28 19.15 -4.00
CA PRO A 673 -33.93 17.86 -3.71
C PRO A 673 -33.16 16.64 -4.25
N ASP A 674 -32.58 16.72 -5.44
CA ASP A 674 -31.82 15.60 -6.03
C ASP A 674 -30.60 15.24 -5.18
N GLU A 675 -29.97 16.25 -4.56
CA GLU A 675 -28.86 16.08 -3.64
C GLU A 675 -29.30 15.46 -2.30
N ILE A 676 -30.53 15.72 -1.85
CA ILE A 676 -31.11 15.04 -0.69
C ILE A 676 -31.29 13.55 -0.99
N ASP A 677 -31.87 13.22 -2.15
CA ASP A 677 -32.08 11.84 -2.61
C ASP A 677 -30.77 11.07 -2.75
N ALA A 678 -29.75 11.74 -3.29
CA ALA A 678 -28.39 11.21 -3.41
C ALA A 678 -27.79 10.85 -2.04
N VAL A 679 -27.93 11.72 -1.03
CA VAL A 679 -27.44 11.44 0.33
C VAL A 679 -28.22 10.29 0.98
N ILE A 680 -29.54 10.21 0.79
CA ILE A 680 -30.37 9.11 1.29
C ILE A 680 -29.88 7.77 0.72
N ARG A 681 -29.73 7.69 -0.61
CA ARG A 681 -29.24 6.49 -1.30
C ARG A 681 -27.86 6.07 -0.79
N ASN A 682 -26.97 7.04 -0.61
CA ASN A 682 -25.59 6.78 -0.19
C ASN A 682 -25.48 6.27 1.24
N THR A 683 -26.13 6.96 2.16
CA THR A 683 -26.13 6.57 3.58
C THR A 683 -26.73 5.18 3.76
N PHE A 684 -27.74 4.82 2.94
CA PHE A 684 -28.27 3.46 2.90
C PHE A 684 -27.25 2.42 2.40
N ILE A 685 -26.60 2.69 1.27
CA ILE A 685 -25.57 1.78 0.71
C ILE A 685 -24.42 1.60 1.70
N GLN A 686 -23.94 2.68 2.32
CA GLN A 686 -22.85 2.62 3.29
C GLN A 686 -23.21 1.89 4.57
N GLY A 687 -24.37 2.21 5.14
CA GLY A 687 -24.89 1.54 6.32
C GLY A 687 -24.99 0.04 6.09
N THR A 688 -25.54 -0.34 4.94
CA THR A 688 -25.72 -1.74 4.55
C THR A 688 -24.37 -2.44 4.31
N LEU A 689 -23.49 -1.87 3.50
CA LEU A 689 -22.17 -2.45 3.20
C LEU A 689 -21.30 -2.57 4.47
N SER A 690 -21.35 -1.58 5.35
CA SER A 690 -20.62 -1.62 6.63
C SER A 690 -21.10 -2.78 7.51
N ILE A 691 -22.41 -3.05 7.56
CA ILE A 691 -22.96 -4.21 8.27
C ILE A 691 -22.48 -5.50 7.61
N VAL A 692 -22.62 -5.61 6.29
CA VAL A 692 -22.22 -6.81 5.54
C VAL A 692 -20.75 -7.14 5.75
N PHE A 693 -19.85 -6.16 5.61
CA PHE A 693 -18.42 -6.40 5.78
C PHE A 693 -18.06 -6.77 7.22
N ALA A 694 -18.61 -6.09 8.22
CA ALA A 694 -18.39 -6.44 9.62
C ALA A 694 -18.84 -7.88 9.92
N VAL A 695 -20.02 -8.27 9.45
CA VAL A 695 -20.55 -9.64 9.61
C VAL A 695 -19.65 -10.66 8.90
N LEU A 696 -19.23 -10.40 7.67
CA LEU A 696 -18.35 -11.32 6.92
C LEU A 696 -17.02 -11.54 7.64
N VAL A 697 -16.41 -10.49 8.18
CA VAL A 697 -15.16 -10.61 8.96
C VAL A 697 -15.38 -11.36 10.25
N LEU A 698 -16.48 -11.12 10.96
CA LEU A 698 -16.81 -11.89 12.17
C LEU A 698 -16.99 -13.37 11.86
N ILE A 699 -17.64 -13.73 10.75
CA ILE A 699 -17.76 -15.12 10.30
C ILE A 699 -16.38 -15.74 10.06
N VAL A 700 -15.50 -15.02 9.35
CA VAL A 700 -14.12 -15.48 9.08
C VAL A 700 -13.33 -15.66 10.38
N PHE A 701 -13.41 -14.69 11.29
CA PHE A 701 -12.74 -14.74 12.59
C PHE A 701 -13.23 -15.91 13.45
N ILE A 702 -14.55 -16.09 13.58
CA ILE A 702 -15.15 -17.20 14.32
C ILE A 702 -14.74 -18.54 13.71
N ALA A 703 -14.80 -18.67 12.38
CA ALA A 703 -14.32 -19.86 11.69
C ALA A 703 -12.83 -20.13 11.97
N GLY A 704 -12.01 -19.07 12.03
CA GLY A 704 -10.60 -19.15 12.41
C GLY A 704 -10.39 -19.61 13.85
N VAL A 705 -11.12 -19.07 14.81
CA VAL A 705 -11.07 -19.51 16.21
C VAL A 705 -11.45 -20.98 16.32
N VAL A 706 -12.54 -21.41 15.68
CA VAL A 706 -12.96 -22.81 15.67
C VAL A 706 -11.87 -23.71 15.07
N MET A 707 -11.29 -23.33 13.94
CA MET A 707 -10.22 -24.10 13.30
C MET A 707 -8.95 -24.16 14.16
N ALA A 708 -8.57 -23.05 14.79
CA ALA A 708 -7.43 -23.00 15.70
C ALA A 708 -7.64 -23.93 16.91
N LEU A 709 -8.83 -23.92 17.51
CA LEU A 709 -9.17 -24.83 18.62
C LEU A 709 -9.17 -26.30 18.18
N GLN A 710 -9.67 -26.61 16.99
CA GLN A 710 -9.62 -27.97 16.43
C GLN A 710 -8.18 -28.42 16.20
N ALA A 711 -7.33 -27.55 15.66
CA ALA A 711 -5.91 -27.85 15.45
C ALA A 711 -5.19 -28.13 16.77
N LEU A 712 -5.45 -27.34 17.82
CA LEU A 712 -4.90 -27.57 19.16
C LEU A 712 -5.38 -28.88 19.80
N ARG A 713 -6.59 -29.33 19.47
CA ARG A 713 -7.15 -30.61 19.93
C ARG A 713 -6.71 -31.81 19.09
N GLY A 714 -5.90 -31.60 18.05
CA GLY A 714 -5.47 -32.65 17.13
C GLY A 714 -6.53 -33.13 16.14
N THR A 715 -7.69 -32.47 16.08
CA THR A 715 -8.80 -32.78 15.15
C THR A 715 -8.89 -31.79 13.98
N GLY A 716 -7.89 -30.93 13.83
CA GLY A 716 -7.85 -29.90 12.79
C GLY A 716 -7.58 -30.49 11.40
N ARG A 717 -7.96 -29.73 10.37
CA ARG A 717 -7.60 -30.06 8.99
C ARG A 717 -6.08 -30.00 8.80
N PRO A 718 -5.47 -30.85 7.95
CA PRO A 718 -4.07 -30.70 7.60
C PRO A 718 -3.78 -29.33 6.96
N LEU A 719 -2.52 -28.92 6.97
CA LEU A 719 -2.07 -27.73 6.27
C LEU A 719 -2.20 -27.95 4.76
N ALA A 720 -2.77 -27.00 4.04
CA ALA A 720 -2.83 -27.03 2.59
C ALA A 720 -1.53 -26.44 2.02
N VAL A 721 -0.40 -27.12 2.20
CA VAL A 721 0.90 -26.74 1.64
C VAL A 721 1.18 -27.63 0.42
N ASP A 722 1.75 -27.04 -0.63
CA ASP A 722 2.15 -27.79 -1.82
C ASP A 722 3.35 -28.70 -1.57
N GLU A 723 3.54 -29.67 -2.46
CA GLU A 723 4.72 -30.52 -2.48
C GLU A 723 5.98 -29.70 -2.78
N GLU A 724 7.08 -30.01 -2.08
CA GLU A 724 8.36 -29.33 -2.27
C GLU A 724 9.02 -29.82 -3.56
N VAL A 725 9.46 -28.88 -4.40
CA VAL A 725 10.14 -29.16 -5.66
C VAL A 725 11.53 -28.53 -5.62
N PRO A 726 12.62 -29.27 -5.91
CA PRO A 726 13.97 -28.71 -5.86
C PRO A 726 14.13 -27.53 -6.82
N SER A 727 14.63 -26.40 -6.31
CA SER A 727 14.94 -25.22 -7.15
C SER A 727 16.14 -25.49 -8.05
N ARG A 728 16.17 -24.87 -9.22
CA ARG A 728 17.20 -24.95 -10.26
C ARG A 728 17.77 -23.58 -10.66
N ILE A 729 17.44 -22.54 -9.90
CA ILE A 729 17.99 -21.19 -10.09
C ILE A 729 18.75 -20.76 -8.85
N PHE A 730 19.62 -19.77 -8.97
CA PHE A 730 20.23 -19.06 -7.85
C PHE A 730 19.92 -17.57 -7.95
N ALA A 731 19.65 -16.95 -6.81
CA ALA A 731 19.53 -15.50 -6.72
C ALA A 731 20.00 -15.03 -5.33
N PRO A 732 20.66 -13.86 -5.24
CA PRO A 732 21.05 -13.28 -3.96
C PRO A 732 19.85 -12.96 -3.06
N SER A 733 20.05 -13.02 -1.75
CA SER A 733 19.01 -12.83 -0.74
C SER A 733 18.66 -11.36 -0.46
N GLY A 734 19.64 -10.45 -0.54
CA GLY A 734 19.48 -9.02 -0.22
C GLY A 734 19.82 -8.09 -1.39
N LEU A 735 19.38 -6.82 -1.36
CA LEU A 735 19.58 -5.85 -2.47
C LEU A 735 21.03 -5.82 -2.98
N ILE A 736 22.00 -5.86 -2.07
CA ILE A 736 23.43 -5.94 -2.37
C ILE A 736 23.88 -7.38 -2.14
N ALA A 737 24.38 -8.02 -3.20
CA ALA A 737 24.95 -9.35 -3.11
C ALA A 737 26.26 -9.33 -2.30
N THR A 738 26.39 -10.26 -1.37
CA THR A 738 27.62 -10.54 -0.62
C THR A 738 28.74 -11.02 -1.54
N SER A 739 29.98 -11.02 -1.06
CA SER A 739 31.12 -11.56 -1.82
C SER A 739 30.91 -13.01 -2.22
N VAL A 740 30.33 -13.81 -1.32
CA VAL A 740 30.05 -15.24 -1.54
C VAL A 740 28.92 -15.43 -2.55
N GLU A 741 27.82 -14.69 -2.42
CA GLU A 741 26.74 -14.72 -3.42
C GLU A 741 27.22 -14.30 -4.82
N LYS A 742 28.13 -13.31 -4.90
CA LYS A 742 28.72 -12.91 -6.18
C LYS A 742 29.56 -14.02 -6.81
N GLU A 743 30.26 -14.81 -6.00
CA GLU A 743 31.08 -15.91 -6.52
C GLU A 743 30.21 -17.05 -7.04
N VAL A 744 29.17 -17.43 -6.30
CA VAL A 744 28.18 -18.40 -6.78
C VAL A 744 27.46 -17.89 -8.03
N GLN A 745 27.10 -16.60 -8.09
CA GLN A 745 26.50 -16.01 -9.30
C GLN A 745 27.42 -16.14 -10.51
N LYS A 746 28.74 -15.91 -10.38
CA LYS A 746 29.68 -16.11 -11.50
C LYS A 746 29.72 -17.56 -11.97
N GLN A 747 29.61 -18.53 -11.06
CA GLN A 747 29.54 -19.95 -11.44
C GLN A 747 28.30 -20.23 -12.29
N TRP A 748 27.15 -19.66 -11.91
CA TRP A 748 25.92 -19.73 -12.69
C TRP A 748 26.02 -19.02 -14.04
N ASP A 749 26.62 -17.81 -14.08
CA ASP A 749 26.79 -17.05 -15.31
C ASP A 749 27.76 -17.71 -16.31
N ALA A 750 28.66 -18.58 -15.81
CA ALA A 750 29.60 -19.36 -16.62
C ALA A 750 28.99 -20.62 -17.24
N LEU A 751 27.79 -21.05 -16.83
CA LEU A 751 27.13 -22.22 -17.40
C LEU A 751 26.73 -21.98 -18.88
N PRO A 752 26.85 -22.99 -19.76
CA PRO A 752 26.33 -22.89 -21.12
C PRO A 752 24.84 -22.55 -21.14
N GLY A 753 24.39 -21.75 -22.12
CA GLY A 753 23.03 -21.20 -22.18
C GLY A 753 21.87 -22.20 -22.10
N ALA A 754 22.11 -23.51 -22.32
CA ALA A 754 21.14 -24.58 -22.12
C ALA A 754 20.82 -24.88 -20.64
N HIS A 755 21.73 -24.53 -19.71
CA HIS A 755 21.57 -24.69 -18.26
C HIS A 755 21.28 -23.36 -17.54
N ALA A 756 21.52 -22.22 -18.19
CA ALA A 756 21.44 -20.91 -17.56
C ALA A 756 20.01 -20.32 -17.45
N ARG A 757 19.05 -20.81 -18.25
CA ARG A 757 17.61 -20.48 -18.17
C ARG A 757 16.77 -21.63 -18.73
N PRO A 758 15.63 -22.00 -18.13
CA PRO A 758 14.67 -22.86 -18.81
C PRO A 758 14.12 -22.09 -20.02
N HIS A 759 14.66 -22.37 -21.21
CA HIS A 759 14.03 -21.90 -22.43
C HIS A 759 12.66 -22.56 -22.54
N ALA A 760 11.63 -21.73 -22.69
CA ALA A 760 10.27 -22.15 -23.00
C ALA A 760 10.24 -23.16 -24.14
N THR A 761 10.12 -24.45 -23.83
CA THR A 761 9.67 -25.43 -24.80
C THR A 761 8.17 -25.31 -24.91
N SER A 762 7.72 -24.56 -25.91
CA SER A 762 6.40 -24.78 -26.51
C SER A 762 6.34 -26.22 -26.99
N GLY A 763 5.55 -27.06 -26.32
CA GLY A 763 5.38 -28.45 -26.70
C GLY A 763 4.18 -29.05 -26.01
N GLY A 764 3.00 -28.90 -26.62
CA GLY A 764 1.86 -29.75 -26.26
C GLY A 764 2.21 -31.20 -26.55
N THR A 765 2.12 -32.05 -25.54
CA THR A 765 1.79 -33.47 -25.67
C THR A 765 1.00 -33.85 -24.43
N GLY A 766 -0.23 -34.32 -24.63
CA GLY A 766 -1.04 -34.85 -23.55
C GLY A 766 -0.49 -36.18 -23.06
N GLN A 767 -0.67 -36.44 -21.76
CA GLN A 767 -1.08 -37.70 -21.15
C GLN A 767 -0.88 -37.62 -19.63
N HIS A 768 -1.98 -37.34 -18.92
CA HIS A 768 -2.56 -38.07 -17.78
C HIS A 768 -3.36 -37.17 -16.84
#